data_AF-A0A323U7P9-F1
#
_entry.id   AF-A0A323U7P9-F1
#
_cell.length_a   1.000
_cell.length_b   1.000
_cell.length_c   1.000
_cell.angle_alpha   90.00
_cell.angle_beta   90.00
_cell.angle_gamma   90.00
#
_symmetry.space_group_name_H-M   'P 1'
#
loop_
_entity.id
_entity.type
_entity.pdbx_description
1 polymer ?
#
loop_
_entity_poly.entity_id
_entity_poly.type
_entity_poly.pdbx_seq_one_letter_code
_entity_poly.pdbx_strand_id
1 'polypeptide(L)'
;MRLRLFLKAIQGTIFDHPLSHLVPTQKVVNRKGKTHLQTYFVNPAKHAPKAKKQDARALLPAKEVRGEQMGLPLEPTPVAEPPQPAPAPSAPPSPAPQRGEEPGYMSAEKKRALAEAARVQFGNFSVQGSDIPYDAALAAHNGTSWSPEHRAHLHQREWVDHFSGLIDRLAPLAKTEEQRAALEQMLTEHARRRKEKVLDYLAAKSRVASPMIAGPANFPFESNQKRIEAEMRKLNELSEFDERAEKAMRKRLTEMGEPPLSEVQRYERKLAHLERLQEMMKNLNAAIRRAGGKATPELEAEFARYGLSSADMHKRLTPDFAGRIGFHDYELKNNSAEIRRVRALAEAARAKEAMAAQQSQSGGPQPRTVKGVQVVEDAGQDRLRLIFPGKPAPEVIAKLKARGFRWSPSNGAWQRQLTNAARQAAQEILAGLPGEEPPEPKAEQGQPPAPRPKVQPEHLEEARKLLRQGKLKIGDRYRDVGLKKEHKGFTSRGEEIWGYPYSPEHFIPSDATGKPLRYYVTLPNGAVVHPDELERLRYNPSTGRYEMPSDEGLFVVYPNGEKLRRKNAVSAIGDAGINRFPSDTLITVRNSSGLSVTLPKSEWFKLATGPFHAANENAPTFVDWAEQSGLTQQGGAAPEADTPPQPP
;
A
#
# COMPACT_ATOMS: atom_id res chain seq x y z
N MET A 1 10.57 -8.11 50.72
CA MET A 1 11.39 -7.09 51.43
C MET A 1 12.65 -6.65 50.66
N ARG A 2 13.24 -7.48 49.76
CA ARG A 2 14.37 -7.08 48.89
C ARG A 2 14.02 -6.18 47.69
N LEU A 3 12.74 -6.04 47.32
CA LEU A 3 12.31 -5.10 46.27
C LEU A 3 12.14 -3.64 46.77
N ARG A 4 11.95 -3.45 48.08
CA ARG A 4 11.86 -2.10 48.72
C ARG A 4 13.22 -1.42 48.92
N LEU A 5 14.31 -2.20 48.95
CA LEU A 5 15.68 -1.66 49.02
C LEU A 5 16.22 -1.24 47.65
N PHE A 6 15.80 -1.89 46.57
CA PHE A 6 16.20 -1.51 45.20
C PHE A 6 15.50 -0.22 44.72
N LEU A 7 14.24 -0.01 45.12
CA LEU A 7 13.50 1.24 44.83
C LEU A 7 13.99 2.46 45.64
N LYS A 8 14.62 2.26 46.80
CA LYS A 8 15.23 3.35 47.59
C LYS A 8 16.61 3.78 47.08
N ALA A 9 17.34 2.92 46.36
CA ALA A 9 18.63 3.27 45.78
C ALA A 9 18.53 4.13 44.50
N ILE A 10 17.38 4.07 43.81
CA ILE A 10 17.13 4.87 42.59
C ILE A 10 16.48 6.24 42.93
N GLN A 11 15.89 6.38 44.12
CA GLN A 11 15.29 7.65 44.58
C GLN A 11 16.28 8.63 45.25
N GLY A 12 17.56 8.28 45.39
CA GLY A 12 18.54 9.06 46.16
C GLY A 12 19.64 9.77 45.37
N THR A 13 19.64 9.78 44.03
CA THR A 13 20.77 10.30 43.23
C THR A 13 20.42 11.28 42.12
N ILE A 14 19.27 11.95 42.20
CA ILE A 14 18.97 13.12 41.34
C ILE A 14 18.12 14.13 42.11
N PHE A 15 18.70 14.82 43.10
CA PHE A 15 18.18 16.10 43.59
C PHE A 15 19.35 16.89 44.20
N ASP A 16 20.06 17.60 43.32
CA ASP A 16 20.70 18.87 43.67
C ASP A 16 20.66 19.74 42.41
N HIS A 17 19.55 20.45 42.25
CA HIS A 17 19.40 21.55 41.30
C HIS A 17 18.31 22.49 41.83
N PRO A 18 18.61 23.75 42.15
CA PRO A 18 17.58 24.76 42.25
C PRO A 18 17.30 25.35 40.85
N LEU A 19 16.01 25.35 40.49
CA LEU A 19 15.32 26.16 39.45
C LEU A 19 15.68 25.84 37.98
N SER A 20 14.94 24.98 37.26
CA SER A 20 13.57 25.09 36.69
C SER A 20 13.44 25.97 35.43
N HIS A 21 13.67 25.36 34.26
CA HIS A 21 12.91 25.66 33.03
C HIS A 21 12.54 24.34 32.33
N LEU A 22 11.46 23.71 32.81
CA LEU A 22 10.72 22.71 32.04
C LEU A 22 9.99 23.45 30.92
N VAL A 23 10.45 23.29 29.68
CA VAL A 23 9.61 23.61 28.52
C VAL A 23 8.66 22.44 28.33
N PRO A 24 7.32 22.61 28.41
CA PRO A 24 6.41 21.52 28.16
C PRO A 24 6.43 21.15 26.67
N THR A 25 7.02 20.01 26.34
CA THR A 25 6.90 19.38 25.01
C THR A 25 5.70 18.45 24.99
N GLN A 26 4.75 18.69 24.09
CA GLN A 26 3.65 17.76 23.83
C GLN A 26 3.90 17.04 22.49
N LYS A 27 3.66 15.73 22.45
CA LYS A 27 3.62 14.97 21.19
C LYS A 27 2.33 15.33 20.47
N VAL A 28 2.43 15.95 19.30
CA VAL A 28 1.27 16.24 18.45
C VAL A 28 1.38 15.43 17.17
N VAL A 29 0.30 14.71 16.86
CA VAL A 29 0.16 13.92 15.63
C VAL A 29 -0.58 14.77 14.61
N ASN A 30 0.01 15.01 13.45
CA ASN A 30 -0.68 15.75 12.39
C ASN A 30 -1.75 14.89 11.70
N ARG A 31 -2.62 15.52 10.88
CA ARG A 31 -3.70 14.84 10.12
C ARG A 31 -3.22 13.73 9.17
N LYS A 32 -1.91 13.58 8.94
CA LYS A 32 -1.30 12.51 8.11
C LYS A 32 -0.62 11.42 8.95
N GLY A 33 -0.79 11.41 10.28
CA GLY A 33 -0.24 10.37 11.16
C GLY A 33 1.25 10.50 11.45
N LYS A 34 1.90 11.63 11.11
CA LYS A 34 3.30 11.88 11.49
C LYS A 34 3.37 12.58 12.86
N THR A 35 4.17 12.02 13.75
CA THR A 35 4.42 12.54 15.09
C THR A 35 5.55 13.56 15.04
N HIS A 36 5.31 14.78 15.55
CA HIS A 36 6.38 15.75 15.78
C HIS A 36 6.33 16.24 17.23
N LEU A 37 7.50 16.46 17.82
CA LEU A 37 7.65 17.11 19.11
C LEU A 37 7.56 18.62 18.90
N GLN A 38 6.55 19.26 19.48
CA GLN A 38 6.37 20.70 19.41
C GLN A 38 6.65 21.30 20.79
N THR A 39 7.66 22.17 20.86
CA THR A 39 7.98 23.03 22.01
C THR A 39 7.29 24.38 21.82
N TYR A 40 6.57 24.85 22.83
CA TYR A 40 6.07 26.24 22.86
C TYR A 40 7.08 27.14 23.59
N PHE A 41 7.49 28.23 22.94
CA PHE A 41 8.02 29.38 23.66
C PHE A 41 6.85 30.29 24.03
N VAL A 42 6.54 30.40 25.32
CA VAL A 42 5.58 31.41 25.80
C VAL A 42 6.26 32.77 25.72
N ASN A 43 5.75 33.64 24.84
CA ASN A 43 6.13 35.04 24.80
C ASN A 43 5.31 35.80 25.89
N PRO A 44 5.92 36.32 26.96
CA PRO A 44 5.17 36.94 28.06
C PRO A 44 4.51 38.29 27.70
N ALA A 45 4.66 38.82 26.48
CA ALA A 45 4.16 40.14 26.11
C ALA A 45 2.85 40.16 25.29
N LYS A 46 2.13 39.03 25.07
CA LYS A 46 0.93 39.03 24.20
C LYS A 46 -0.32 38.29 24.70
N HIS A 47 -0.44 37.99 25.99
CA HIS A 47 -1.70 37.45 26.56
C HIS A 47 -2.12 38.17 27.84
N ALA A 48 -2.71 39.36 27.68
CA ALA A 48 -3.65 39.90 28.67
C ALA A 48 -5.08 39.49 28.22
N PRO A 49 -5.83 38.66 28.95
CA PRO A 49 -7.20 38.36 28.58
C PRO A 49 -8.10 39.56 28.89
N LYS A 50 -8.74 40.11 27.85
CA LYS A 50 -9.86 41.04 27.99
C LYS A 50 -11.04 40.29 28.59
N ALA A 51 -11.41 40.63 29.83
CA ALA A 51 -12.65 40.16 30.46
C ALA A 51 -13.87 40.70 29.69
N LYS A 52 -14.69 39.79 29.14
CA LYS A 52 -16.06 40.10 28.70
C LYS A 52 -17.03 39.71 29.82
N LYS A 53 -17.84 40.69 30.23
CA LYS A 53 -19.09 40.52 30.98
C LYS A 53 -19.95 39.45 30.30
N GLN A 54 -20.38 38.44 31.03
CA GLN A 54 -21.79 38.03 31.14
C GLN A 54 -21.95 36.79 32.05
N ASP A 55 -23.06 36.80 32.76
CA ASP A 55 -23.73 35.68 33.42
C ASP A 55 -23.25 35.28 34.83
N ALA A 56 -23.75 36.07 35.77
CA ALA A 56 -24.11 35.64 37.11
C ALA A 56 -25.28 34.64 37.06
N ARG A 57 -25.15 33.47 37.70
CA ARG A 57 -26.21 32.89 38.54
C ARG A 57 -25.74 31.67 39.34
N ALA A 58 -26.05 31.77 40.64
CA ALA A 58 -26.54 30.68 41.49
C ALA A 58 -25.55 29.64 42.06
N LEU A 59 -25.23 29.83 43.35
CA LEU A 59 -25.45 28.89 44.48
C LEU A 59 -24.25 28.76 45.42
N LEU A 60 -24.33 29.47 46.56
CA LEU A 60 -23.74 29.07 47.83
C LEU A 60 -24.79 29.32 48.93
N PRO A 61 -25.02 28.38 49.86
CA PRO A 61 -25.71 28.68 51.10
C PRO A 61 -24.73 29.13 52.18
N ALA A 62 -25.14 30.17 52.90
CA ALA A 62 -24.47 30.76 54.05
C ALA A 62 -24.58 29.89 55.30
N LYS A 63 -23.56 29.97 56.17
CA LYS A 63 -23.74 29.89 57.63
C LYS A 63 -22.76 30.87 58.31
N GLU A 64 -23.35 31.92 58.86
CA GLU A 64 -22.80 32.83 59.87
C GLU A 64 -22.58 32.12 61.20
N VAL A 65 -21.48 32.45 61.90
CA VAL A 65 -21.46 32.62 63.36
C VAL A 65 -20.50 33.77 63.71
N ARG A 66 -21.02 34.74 64.48
CA ARG A 66 -20.40 35.85 65.25
C ARG A 66 -19.08 35.42 65.92
N GLY A 67 -18.06 36.24 66.18
CA GLY A 67 -17.99 37.68 66.43
C GLY A 67 -17.69 37.93 67.91
N GLU A 68 -16.41 38.16 68.27
CA GLU A 68 -16.01 38.86 69.50
C GLU A 68 -14.57 39.42 69.35
N GLN A 69 -14.43 40.72 69.57
CA GLN A 69 -13.18 41.50 69.60
C GLN A 69 -12.77 41.74 71.06
N MET A 70 -11.46 41.94 71.32
CA MET A 70 -10.89 43.13 72.01
C MET A 70 -9.46 42.86 72.54
N GLY A 71 -8.53 43.82 72.31
CA GLY A 71 -7.39 44.10 73.20
C GLY A 71 -5.97 44.08 72.59
N LEU A 72 -5.43 45.25 72.22
CA LEU A 72 -4.00 45.59 72.02
C LEU A 72 -3.46 46.27 73.31
N PRO A 73 -2.15 46.34 73.66
CA PRO A 73 -1.14 47.15 72.93
C PRO A 73 0.35 46.70 73.02
N LEU A 74 1.24 47.59 72.56
CA LEU A 74 2.63 47.50 72.05
C LEU A 74 3.79 47.77 73.07
N GLU A 75 4.95 47.09 72.86
CA GLU A 75 6.41 47.49 73.00
C GLU A 75 7.05 47.73 74.42
N PRO A 76 8.42 47.78 74.66
CA PRO A 76 9.67 47.34 73.95
C PRO A 76 10.78 46.62 74.84
N THR A 77 11.95 46.26 74.25
CA THR A 77 13.17 45.43 74.63
C THR A 77 14.09 45.87 75.81
N PRO A 78 15.10 45.09 76.38
CA PRO A 78 16.47 44.86 75.80
C PRO A 78 17.38 43.61 76.22
N VAL A 79 18.35 43.30 75.33
CA VAL A 79 19.70 42.63 75.31
C VAL A 79 20.41 42.02 76.55
N ALA A 80 21.09 40.84 76.41
CA ALA A 80 22.48 40.51 76.88
C ALA A 80 23.00 39.05 76.57
N GLU A 81 24.30 38.89 76.28
CA GLU A 81 25.16 37.66 76.14
C GLU A 81 26.55 37.99 76.77
N PRO A 82 27.57 37.10 77.00
CA PRO A 82 27.75 35.72 77.53
C PRO A 82 28.64 35.67 78.83
N PRO A 83 29.12 34.51 79.37
CA PRO A 83 30.53 34.06 79.17
C PRO A 83 30.85 32.53 79.28
N GLN A 84 32.07 32.10 78.88
CA GLN A 84 32.66 30.73 79.02
C GLN A 84 33.51 30.53 80.30
N PRO A 85 33.82 29.27 80.72
CA PRO A 85 35.17 28.93 81.21
C PRO A 85 35.71 27.49 80.87
N ALA A 86 37.04 27.29 80.99
CA ALA A 86 37.88 26.05 80.82
C ALA A 86 38.55 25.64 82.18
N PRO A 87 39.58 24.72 82.37
CA PRO A 87 40.08 23.47 81.69
C PRO A 87 40.53 22.23 82.61
N ALA A 88 40.76 21.03 81.99
CA ALA A 88 41.76 19.90 82.21
C ALA A 88 41.80 18.99 83.51
N PRO A 89 42.40 17.74 83.58
CA PRO A 89 43.46 17.08 82.75
C PRO A 89 43.34 15.55 82.41
N SER A 90 44.45 14.97 81.89
CA SER A 90 44.72 13.86 80.93
C SER A 90 44.98 12.41 81.41
N ALA A 91 44.80 11.41 80.51
CA ALA A 91 45.56 10.13 80.42
C ALA A 91 45.48 9.51 78.97
N PRO A 92 46.33 8.52 78.60
CA PRO A 92 47.36 8.55 77.53
C PRO A 92 46.87 8.28 76.08
N PRO A 93 47.72 8.53 75.05
CA PRO A 93 47.35 8.34 73.65
C PRO A 93 47.35 6.86 73.25
N SER A 94 46.16 6.32 72.97
CA SER A 94 46.01 5.09 72.18
C SER A 94 46.25 5.38 70.70
N PRO A 95 46.84 4.42 69.96
CA PRO A 95 47.37 4.64 68.62
C PRO A 95 46.27 5.08 67.67
N ALA A 96 46.62 6.03 66.78
CA ALA A 96 45.71 6.54 65.76
C ALA A 96 44.96 5.38 65.09
N PRO A 97 43.62 5.39 65.05
CA PRO A 97 42.91 4.51 64.16
C PRO A 97 43.42 4.84 62.77
N GLN A 98 44.09 3.86 62.15
CA GLN A 98 44.46 3.94 60.74
C GLN A 98 43.22 4.39 60.01
N ARG A 99 43.35 5.55 59.34
CA ARG A 99 42.29 6.19 58.58
C ARG A 99 41.90 5.18 57.49
N GLY A 100 40.91 4.34 57.80
CA GLY A 100 40.40 3.34 56.88
C GLY A 100 40.03 4.05 55.60
N GLU A 101 40.60 3.60 54.50
CA GLU A 101 40.31 4.09 53.17
C GLU A 101 38.78 4.12 52.99
N GLU A 102 38.22 5.31 52.82
CA GLU A 102 36.82 5.44 52.40
C GLU A 102 36.62 4.64 51.10
N PRO A 103 35.48 3.96 50.90
CA PRO A 103 35.22 3.22 49.67
C PRO A 103 35.33 4.19 48.49
N GLY A 104 36.44 4.09 47.76
CA GLY A 104 36.94 5.14 46.90
C GLY A 104 35.92 5.61 45.87
N TYR A 105 35.62 6.91 45.91
CA TYR A 105 35.06 7.61 44.76
C TYR A 105 36.03 7.43 43.59
N MET A 106 35.69 6.56 42.65
CA MET A 106 36.40 6.45 41.37
C MET A 106 36.48 7.85 40.76
N SER A 107 37.69 8.36 40.53
CA SER A 107 37.90 9.67 39.90
C SER A 107 37.15 9.74 38.58
N ALA A 108 36.74 10.95 38.15
CA ALA A 108 36.08 11.13 36.86
C ALA A 108 36.92 10.55 35.71
N GLU A 109 38.24 10.61 35.83
CA GLU A 109 39.22 9.99 34.92
C GLU A 109 39.17 8.46 34.94
N LYS A 110 39.01 7.84 36.11
CA LYS A 110 38.89 6.38 36.24
C LYS A 110 37.54 5.86 35.73
N LYS A 111 36.46 6.63 35.90
CA LYS A 111 35.15 6.35 35.27
C LYS A 111 35.18 6.58 33.76
N ARG A 112 35.91 7.59 33.28
CA ARG A 112 36.16 7.86 31.85
C ARG A 112 36.95 6.72 31.23
N ALA A 113 38.07 6.32 31.81
CA ALA A 113 38.89 5.21 31.35
C ALA A 113 38.12 3.88 31.34
N LEU A 114 37.24 3.64 32.32
CA LEU A 114 36.38 2.44 32.37
C LEU A 114 35.29 2.46 31.29
N ALA A 115 34.69 3.62 31.01
CA ALA A 115 33.70 3.78 29.95
C ALA A 115 34.34 3.76 28.55
N GLU A 116 35.55 4.28 28.42
CA GLU A 116 36.38 4.21 27.20
C GLU A 116 36.85 2.78 26.92
N ALA A 117 37.02 1.97 27.97
CA ALA A 117 37.33 0.54 27.91
C ALA A 117 36.09 -0.37 27.74
N ALA A 118 34.86 0.17 27.75
CA ALA A 118 33.65 -0.62 27.58
C ALA A 118 33.47 -1.02 26.11
N ARG A 119 34.10 -2.13 25.74
CA ARG A 119 33.95 -2.77 24.42
C ARG A 119 32.81 -3.77 24.48
N VAL A 120 31.86 -3.64 23.55
CA VAL A 120 30.80 -4.64 23.34
C VAL A 120 31.25 -5.57 22.22
N GLN A 121 31.11 -6.88 22.45
CA GLN A 121 31.53 -7.92 21.51
C GLN A 121 30.41 -8.95 21.31
N PHE A 122 30.26 -9.41 20.08
CA PHE A 122 29.38 -10.51 19.69
C PHE A 122 29.99 -11.24 18.50
N GLY A 123 30.47 -12.47 18.69
CA GLY A 123 31.28 -13.14 17.66
C GLY A 123 32.52 -12.30 17.32
N ASN A 124 32.77 -12.04 16.04
CA ASN A 124 33.84 -11.11 15.63
C ASN A 124 33.36 -9.65 15.50
N PHE A 125 32.07 -9.37 15.68
CA PHE A 125 31.58 -8.00 15.74
C PHE A 125 32.01 -7.38 17.07
N SER A 126 32.57 -6.17 17.00
CA SER A 126 32.86 -5.39 18.20
C SER A 126 32.76 -3.91 17.96
N VAL A 127 32.31 -3.18 18.99
CA VAL A 127 32.26 -1.72 19.02
C VAL A 127 32.79 -1.21 20.36
N GLN A 128 33.30 0.01 20.33
CA GLN A 128 33.85 0.71 21.49
C GLN A 128 33.50 2.19 21.41
N GLY A 129 33.52 2.88 22.55
CA GLY A 129 33.12 4.30 22.62
C GLY A 129 33.94 5.20 21.68
N SER A 130 35.22 4.90 21.49
CA SER A 130 36.12 5.64 20.60
C SER A 130 35.80 5.53 19.11
N ASP A 131 34.87 4.65 18.71
CA ASP A 131 34.36 4.62 17.34
C ASP A 131 33.65 5.92 16.95
N ILE A 132 33.09 6.64 17.92
CA ILE A 132 32.56 8.00 17.76
C ILE A 132 33.68 9.00 18.08
N PRO A 133 34.11 9.83 17.09
CA PRO A 133 35.15 10.84 17.31
C PRO A 133 34.77 11.81 18.42
N TYR A 134 35.61 11.88 19.45
CA TYR A 134 35.40 12.73 20.61
C TYR A 134 35.23 14.21 20.21
N ASP A 135 36.07 14.71 19.31
CA ASP A 135 36.05 16.12 18.88
C ASP A 135 34.73 16.51 18.19
N ALA A 136 34.16 15.59 17.40
CA ALA A 136 32.87 15.81 16.75
C ALA A 136 31.74 15.88 17.78
N ALA A 137 31.79 15.01 18.80
CA ALA A 137 30.83 15.00 19.89
C ALA A 137 31.00 16.22 20.83
N LEU A 138 32.23 16.68 21.04
CA LEU A 138 32.55 17.89 21.80
C LEU A 138 32.00 19.13 21.08
N ALA A 139 32.34 19.29 19.80
CA ALA A 139 31.87 20.39 18.96
C ALA A 139 30.34 20.48 18.91
N ALA A 140 29.65 19.33 18.98
CA ALA A 140 28.20 19.26 19.02
C ALA A 140 27.56 19.96 20.24
N HIS A 141 28.31 20.16 21.33
CA HIS A 141 27.78 20.72 22.58
C HIS A 141 28.40 22.05 23.01
N ASN A 142 29.45 22.54 22.32
CA ASN A 142 30.09 23.83 22.62
C ASN A 142 29.11 25.01 22.68
N GLY A 143 28.07 25.00 21.84
CA GLY A 143 27.04 26.04 21.82
C GLY A 143 25.86 25.80 22.76
N THR A 144 25.75 24.62 23.39
CA THR A 144 24.50 24.19 24.07
C THR A 144 24.69 23.67 25.49
N SER A 145 25.92 23.45 25.98
CA SER A 145 26.16 22.90 27.30
C SER A 145 27.34 23.57 28.01
N TRP A 146 27.25 23.68 29.35
CA TRP A 146 28.34 24.11 30.23
C TRP A 146 29.40 23.04 30.49
N SER A 147 29.15 21.79 30.09
CA SER A 147 30.09 20.68 30.20
C SER A 147 30.17 19.85 28.91
N PRO A 148 30.61 20.45 27.78
CA PRO A 148 30.70 19.76 26.49
C PRO A 148 31.51 18.46 26.55
N GLU A 149 32.55 18.40 27.37
CA GLU A 149 33.44 17.25 27.53
C GLU A 149 32.70 16.04 28.11
N HIS A 150 31.88 16.29 29.15
CA HIS A 150 31.06 15.24 29.74
C HIS A 150 30.00 14.76 28.74
N ARG A 151 29.39 15.70 27.99
CA ARG A 151 28.41 15.37 26.95
C ARG A 151 29.01 14.59 25.78
N ALA A 152 30.27 14.84 25.42
CA ALA A 152 30.98 14.09 24.39
C ALA A 152 31.17 12.62 24.81
N HIS A 153 31.60 12.36 26.05
CA HIS A 153 31.68 11.00 26.58
C HIS A 153 30.31 10.31 26.70
N LEU A 154 29.24 11.06 26.96
CA LEU A 154 27.89 10.47 26.94
C LEU A 154 27.53 9.94 25.55
N HIS A 155 27.87 10.63 24.46
CA HIS A 155 27.66 10.11 23.10
C HIS A 155 28.44 8.82 22.82
N GLN A 156 29.69 8.76 23.29
CA GLN A 156 30.51 7.54 23.19
C GLN A 156 29.91 6.38 23.99
N ARG A 157 29.33 6.68 25.16
CA ARG A 157 28.61 5.68 25.97
C ARG A 157 27.30 5.23 25.30
N GLU A 158 26.50 6.17 24.80
CA GLU A 158 25.24 5.87 24.09
C GLU A 158 25.47 5.00 22.86
N TRP A 159 26.61 5.16 22.18
CA TRP A 159 27.04 4.28 21.11
C TRP A 159 27.18 2.83 21.58
N VAL A 160 27.90 2.60 22.69
CA VAL A 160 28.11 1.27 23.28
C VAL A 160 26.80 0.69 23.81
N ASP A 161 26.04 1.48 24.57
CA ASP A 161 24.76 1.08 25.18
C ASP A 161 23.74 0.66 24.12
N HIS A 162 23.73 1.33 22.96
CA HIS A 162 22.87 0.97 21.83
C HIS A 162 23.15 -0.45 21.31
N PHE A 163 24.42 -0.79 21.06
CA PHE A 163 24.78 -2.12 20.56
C PHE A 163 24.63 -3.19 21.63
N SER A 164 24.93 -2.89 22.89
CA SER A 164 24.63 -3.79 24.01
C SER A 164 23.14 -4.14 24.03
N GLY A 165 22.26 -3.14 23.98
CA GLY A 165 20.82 -3.35 23.97
C GLY A 165 20.30 -4.08 22.72
N LEU A 166 20.91 -3.87 21.55
CA LEU A 166 20.59 -4.64 20.34
C LEU A 166 20.99 -6.10 20.47
N ILE A 167 22.19 -6.38 20.98
CA ILE A 167 22.68 -7.74 21.21
C ILE A 167 21.79 -8.45 22.23
N ASP A 168 21.46 -7.80 23.35
CA ASP A 168 20.58 -8.37 24.37
C ASP A 168 19.20 -8.78 23.80
N ARG A 169 18.65 -7.98 22.87
CA ARG A 169 17.36 -8.27 22.22
C ARG A 169 17.45 -9.31 21.10
N LEU A 170 18.55 -9.35 20.34
CA LEU A 170 18.66 -10.17 19.12
C LEU A 170 19.43 -11.48 19.31
N ALA A 171 20.41 -11.53 20.21
CA ALA A 171 21.19 -12.74 20.48
C ALA A 171 20.32 -13.95 20.90
N PRO A 172 19.25 -13.79 21.72
CA PRO A 172 18.36 -14.90 22.06
C PRO A 172 17.60 -15.50 20.86
N LEU A 173 17.47 -14.74 19.77
CA LEU A 173 16.82 -15.19 18.53
C LEU A 173 17.78 -15.97 17.61
N ALA A 174 19.09 -15.77 17.77
CA ALA A 174 20.13 -16.42 16.98
C ALA A 174 20.63 -17.71 17.66
N LYS A 175 19.85 -18.79 17.51
CA LYS A 175 20.13 -20.09 18.15
C LYS A 175 21.11 -20.94 17.35
N THR A 176 21.04 -20.89 16.03
CA THR A 176 21.94 -21.65 15.15
C THR A 176 23.21 -20.88 14.85
N GLU A 177 24.28 -21.60 14.51
CA GLU A 177 25.56 -20.97 14.15
C GLU A 177 25.42 -20.06 12.91
N GLU A 178 24.62 -20.48 11.92
CA GLU A 178 24.30 -19.68 10.74
C GLU A 178 23.56 -18.37 11.11
N GLN A 179 22.62 -18.43 12.04
CA GLN A 179 21.91 -17.23 12.52
C GLN A 179 22.85 -16.28 13.28
N ARG A 180 23.80 -16.82 14.06
CA ARG A 180 24.79 -16.02 14.78
C ARG A 180 25.75 -15.31 13.82
N ALA A 181 26.27 -16.03 12.82
CA ALA A 181 27.10 -15.45 11.78
C ALA A 181 26.34 -14.38 10.95
N ALA A 182 25.07 -14.63 10.63
CA ALA A 182 24.24 -13.64 9.95
C ALA A 182 23.98 -12.39 10.83
N LEU A 183 23.74 -12.56 12.13
CA LEU A 183 23.59 -11.45 13.07
C LEU A 183 24.87 -10.62 13.16
N GLU A 184 26.04 -11.27 13.24
CA GLU A 184 27.34 -10.59 13.24
C GLU A 184 27.52 -9.69 12.00
N GLN A 185 27.23 -10.20 10.81
CA GLN A 185 27.31 -9.42 9.57
C GLN A 185 26.33 -8.23 9.57
N MET A 186 25.10 -8.45 10.05
CA MET A 186 24.09 -7.39 10.14
C MET A 186 24.48 -6.30 11.15
N LEU A 187 25.01 -6.67 12.32
CA LEU A 187 25.49 -5.73 13.32
C LEU A 187 26.67 -4.91 12.78
N THR A 188 27.59 -5.53 12.06
CA THR A 188 28.73 -4.85 11.43
C THR A 188 28.29 -3.80 10.42
N GLU A 189 27.39 -4.16 9.50
CA GLU A 189 26.88 -3.20 8.51
C GLU A 189 26.00 -2.12 9.14
N HIS A 190 25.23 -2.47 10.18
CA HIS A 190 24.44 -1.50 10.93
C HIS A 190 25.33 -0.50 11.65
N ALA A 191 26.40 -0.94 12.33
CA ALA A 191 27.38 -0.06 12.96
C ALA A 191 28.00 0.92 11.98
N ARG A 192 28.47 0.44 10.82
CA ARG A 192 29.05 1.31 9.78
C ARG A 192 28.08 2.43 9.37
N ARG A 193 26.84 2.09 9.01
CA ARG A 193 25.82 3.07 8.57
C ARG A 193 25.31 3.95 9.70
N ARG A 194 25.19 3.41 10.91
CA ARG A 194 24.73 4.17 12.08
C ARG A 194 25.75 5.24 12.45
N LYS A 195 27.05 4.92 12.39
CA LYS A 195 28.13 5.88 12.63
C LYS A 195 28.02 7.10 11.71
N GLU A 196 27.81 6.88 10.41
CA GLU A 196 27.58 7.98 9.45
C GLU A 196 26.40 8.88 9.88
N LYS A 197 25.28 8.29 10.29
CA LYS A 197 24.09 9.04 10.75
C LYS A 197 24.30 9.77 12.08
N VAL A 198 25.04 9.17 13.01
CA VAL A 198 25.41 9.82 14.27
C VAL A 198 26.28 11.05 13.98
N LEU A 199 27.27 10.93 13.07
CA LEU A 199 28.10 12.06 12.66
C LEU A 199 27.28 13.17 11.99
N ASP A 200 26.34 12.84 11.12
CA ASP A 200 25.40 13.81 10.52
C ASP A 200 24.59 14.56 11.58
N TYR A 201 24.10 13.83 12.59
CA TYR A 201 23.37 14.41 13.71
C TYR A 201 24.26 15.32 14.56
N LEU A 202 25.47 14.88 14.93
CA LEU A 202 26.43 15.69 15.70
C LEU A 202 26.83 16.96 14.95
N ALA A 203 27.08 16.85 13.64
CA ALA A 203 27.39 17.99 12.78
C ALA A 203 26.20 18.96 12.61
N ALA A 204 24.96 18.47 12.69
CA ALA A 204 23.79 19.33 12.72
C ALA A 204 23.64 20.04 14.07
N LYS A 205 23.88 19.32 15.16
CA LYS A 205 23.80 19.81 16.53
C LYS A 205 24.86 20.87 16.83
N SER A 206 26.08 20.72 16.32
CA SER A 206 27.17 21.69 16.54
C SER A 206 26.87 23.11 16.07
N ARG A 207 25.91 23.27 15.14
CA ARG A 207 25.49 24.58 14.62
C ARG A 207 24.45 25.26 15.51
N VAL A 208 23.82 24.52 16.41
CA VAL A 208 22.79 25.01 17.33
C VAL A 208 23.46 25.70 18.51
N ALA A 209 22.94 26.86 18.89
CA ALA A 209 23.39 27.60 20.05
C ALA A 209 22.23 27.79 21.04
N SER A 210 22.55 27.87 22.33
CA SER A 210 21.64 28.25 23.40
C SER A 210 21.92 29.71 23.80
N PRO A 211 20.90 30.57 23.96
CA PRO A 211 21.08 31.94 24.44
C PRO A 211 21.63 31.99 25.87
N MET A 212 21.50 30.89 26.64
CA MET A 212 22.12 30.78 27.97
C MET A 212 23.65 30.62 27.89
N ILE A 213 24.17 30.02 26.81
CA ILE A 213 25.60 29.76 26.61
C ILE A 213 26.24 30.87 25.78
N ALA A 214 25.62 31.25 24.67
CA ALA A 214 26.13 32.28 23.75
C ALA A 214 25.77 33.71 24.20
N GLY A 215 24.89 33.85 25.20
CA GLY A 215 24.34 35.13 25.65
C GLY A 215 23.07 35.55 24.89
N PRO A 216 22.18 36.34 25.53
CA PRO A 216 20.91 36.77 24.93
C PRO A 216 21.07 37.95 23.95
N ALA A 217 22.15 38.71 24.05
CA ALA A 217 22.37 39.92 23.25
C ALA A 217 22.56 39.56 21.76
N ASN A 218 21.77 40.16 20.88
CA ASN A 218 21.79 39.93 19.42
C ASN A 218 21.67 38.45 19.00
N PHE A 219 20.99 37.61 19.79
CA PHE A 219 20.85 36.19 19.48
C PHE A 219 19.98 35.96 18.23
N PRO A 220 20.44 35.22 17.21
CA PRO A 220 19.72 35.04 15.95
C PRO A 220 18.64 33.96 16.07
N PHE A 221 17.52 34.27 16.75
CA PHE A 221 16.45 33.32 17.04
C PHE A 221 15.92 32.58 15.81
N GLU A 222 15.58 33.29 14.73
CA GLU A 222 15.03 32.65 13.52
C GLU A 222 16.02 31.71 12.84
N SER A 223 17.29 32.11 12.74
CA SER A 223 18.32 31.24 12.16
C SER A 223 18.58 30.04 13.06
N ASN A 224 18.61 30.22 14.38
CA ASN A 224 18.85 29.12 15.31
C ASN A 224 17.68 28.15 15.34
N GLN A 225 16.43 28.63 15.24
CA GLN A 225 15.24 27.80 15.12
C GLN A 225 15.33 26.87 13.89
N LYS A 226 15.74 27.40 12.72
CA LYS A 226 15.97 26.58 11.52
C LYS A 226 17.06 25.52 11.71
N ARG A 227 18.09 25.82 12.52
CA ARG A 227 19.16 24.87 12.86
C ARG A 227 18.67 23.77 13.81
N ILE A 228 17.86 24.13 14.82
CA ILE A 228 17.18 23.17 15.70
C ILE A 228 16.27 22.24 14.89
N GLU A 229 15.50 22.78 13.94
CA GLU A 229 14.68 21.95 13.05
C GLU A 229 15.52 20.98 12.22
N ALA A 230 16.68 21.43 11.72
CA ALA A 230 17.61 20.56 11.00
C ALA A 230 18.22 19.47 11.89
N GLU A 231 18.62 19.80 13.12
CA GLU A 231 19.07 18.84 14.14
C GLU A 231 17.97 17.79 14.40
N MET A 232 16.75 18.23 14.67
CA MET A 232 15.61 17.35 14.96
C MET A 232 15.29 16.43 13.78
N ARG A 233 15.40 16.91 12.53
CA ARG A 233 15.27 16.05 11.35
C ARG A 233 16.32 14.94 11.34
N LYS A 234 17.59 15.27 11.63
CA LYS A 234 18.68 14.28 11.67
C LYS A 234 18.53 13.27 12.81
N LEU A 235 18.09 13.72 13.97
CA LEU A 235 17.80 12.83 15.10
C LEU A 235 16.64 11.86 14.77
N ASN A 236 15.58 12.35 14.12
CA ASN A 236 14.48 11.50 13.68
C ASN A 236 14.93 10.50 12.60
N GLU A 237 15.75 10.93 11.63
CA GLU A 237 16.33 10.04 10.61
C GLU A 237 17.18 8.92 11.23
N LEU A 238 17.93 9.21 12.28
CA LEU A 238 18.71 8.24 13.04
C LEU A 238 17.79 7.26 13.79
N SER A 239 16.80 7.76 14.52
CA SER A 239 15.84 6.92 15.25
C SER A 239 15.06 5.98 14.32
N GLU A 240 14.51 6.51 13.22
CA GLU A 240 13.80 5.72 12.21
C GLU A 240 14.71 4.70 11.52
N PHE A 241 16.01 5.00 11.38
CA PHE A 241 16.98 4.07 10.83
C PHE A 241 17.23 2.90 11.79
N ASP A 242 17.47 3.18 13.07
CA ASP A 242 17.69 2.18 14.11
C ASP A 242 16.47 1.26 14.25
N GLU A 243 15.25 1.82 14.31
CA GLU A 243 14.02 1.02 14.36
C GLU A 243 13.83 0.11 13.15
N ARG A 244 14.11 0.61 11.95
CA ARG A 244 13.99 -0.17 10.71
C ARG A 244 15.03 -1.27 10.64
N ALA A 245 16.26 -0.98 11.06
CA ALA A 245 17.35 -1.94 11.09
C ALA A 245 17.04 -3.08 12.08
N GLU A 246 16.61 -2.77 13.31
CA GLU A 246 16.24 -3.78 14.30
C GLU A 246 15.08 -4.66 13.81
N LYS A 247 14.02 -4.06 13.24
CA LYS A 247 12.88 -4.81 12.66
C LYS A 247 13.34 -5.73 11.52
N ALA A 248 14.23 -5.25 10.65
CA ALA A 248 14.76 -6.05 9.54
C ALA A 248 15.65 -7.20 10.04
N MET A 249 16.53 -6.96 11.01
CA MET A 249 17.38 -7.98 11.62
C MET A 249 16.54 -9.07 12.28
N ARG A 250 15.57 -8.69 13.11
CA ARG A 250 14.66 -9.62 13.79
C ARG A 250 13.90 -10.49 12.80
N LYS A 251 13.35 -9.87 11.74
CA LYS A 251 12.63 -10.57 10.67
C LYS A 251 13.54 -11.60 9.99
N ARG A 252 14.74 -11.21 9.58
CA ARG A 252 15.69 -12.11 8.91
C ARG A 252 16.09 -13.29 9.79
N LEU A 253 16.34 -13.06 11.08
CA LEU A 253 16.66 -14.15 12.02
C LEU A 253 15.50 -15.13 12.18
N THR A 254 14.26 -14.62 12.25
CA THR A 254 13.07 -15.47 12.33
C THR A 254 12.89 -16.27 11.05
N GLU A 255 13.04 -15.64 9.88
CA GLU A 255 12.94 -16.33 8.57
C GLU A 255 14.02 -17.41 8.38
N MET A 256 15.24 -17.19 8.88
CA MET A 256 16.30 -18.21 8.85
C MET A 256 16.04 -19.38 9.81
N GLY A 257 15.31 -19.15 10.90
CA GLY A 257 15.01 -20.19 11.89
C GLY A 257 13.74 -21.00 11.59
N GLU A 258 12.88 -20.48 10.72
CA GLU A 258 11.66 -21.16 10.30
C GLU A 258 11.95 -22.00 9.04
N PRO A 259 11.48 -23.27 8.98
CA PRO A 259 11.54 -24.02 7.73
C PRO A 259 10.74 -23.27 6.65
N PRO A 260 11.13 -23.39 5.36
CA PRO A 260 10.40 -22.75 4.28
C PRO A 260 8.95 -23.23 4.29
N LEU A 261 8.04 -22.33 4.65
CA LEU A 261 6.61 -22.62 4.71
C LEU A 261 6.09 -22.84 3.29
N SER A 262 5.29 -23.89 3.10
CA SER A 262 4.53 -24.06 1.85
C SER A 262 3.61 -22.86 1.61
N GLU A 263 3.18 -22.65 0.37
CA GLU A 263 2.27 -21.54 0.05
C GLU A 263 0.97 -21.64 0.88
N VAL A 264 0.48 -22.87 1.09
CA VAL A 264 -0.67 -23.16 1.96
C VAL A 264 -0.39 -22.74 3.41
N GLN A 265 0.71 -23.21 4.00
CA GLN A 265 1.04 -22.89 5.40
C GLN A 265 1.21 -21.38 5.63
N ARG A 266 1.72 -20.64 4.65
CA ARG A 266 1.82 -19.17 4.72
C ARG A 266 0.44 -18.52 4.77
N TYR A 267 -0.49 -18.95 3.91
CA TYR A 267 -1.86 -18.42 3.93
C TYR A 267 -2.59 -18.82 5.20
N GLU A 268 -2.40 -20.03 5.72
CA GLU A 268 -3.01 -20.49 6.97
C GLU A 268 -2.52 -19.71 8.19
N ARG A 269 -1.20 -19.48 8.31
CA ARG A 269 -0.66 -18.62 9.38
C ARG A 269 -1.22 -17.19 9.31
N LYS A 270 -1.31 -16.64 8.10
CA LYS A 270 -1.89 -15.30 7.89
C LYS A 270 -3.38 -15.29 8.24
N LEU A 271 -4.13 -16.31 7.84
CA LEU A 271 -5.55 -16.46 8.15
C LEU A 271 -5.77 -16.49 9.66
N ALA A 272 -5.03 -17.35 10.37
CA ALA A 272 -5.10 -17.45 11.83
C ALA A 272 -4.77 -16.12 12.53
N HIS A 273 -3.80 -15.37 12.02
CA HIS A 273 -3.49 -14.03 12.55
C HIS A 273 -4.66 -13.05 12.35
N LEU A 274 -5.22 -12.99 11.13
CA LEU A 274 -6.33 -12.08 10.82
C LEU A 274 -7.61 -12.44 11.61
N GLU A 275 -7.87 -13.74 11.81
CA GLU A 275 -9.00 -14.23 12.62
C GLU A 275 -8.83 -13.85 14.10
N ARG A 276 -7.63 -14.06 14.69
CA ARG A 276 -7.33 -13.58 16.04
C ARG A 276 -7.48 -12.07 16.18
N LEU A 277 -7.01 -11.32 15.19
CA LEU A 277 -7.15 -9.86 15.17
C LEU A 277 -8.63 -9.44 15.11
N GLN A 278 -9.44 -10.14 14.30
CA GLN A 278 -10.88 -9.88 14.19
C GLN A 278 -11.59 -10.11 15.51
N GLU A 279 -11.29 -11.22 16.17
CA GLU A 279 -11.87 -11.56 17.47
C GLU A 279 -11.45 -10.57 18.56
N MET A 280 -10.16 -10.22 18.61
CA MET A 280 -9.65 -9.18 19.50
C MET A 280 -10.40 -7.85 19.30
N MET A 281 -10.54 -7.36 18.07
CA MET A 281 -11.24 -6.10 17.78
C MET A 281 -12.70 -6.15 18.24
N LYS A 282 -13.40 -7.27 18.00
CA LYS A 282 -14.79 -7.45 18.45
C LYS A 282 -14.90 -7.47 19.97
N ASN A 283 -14.02 -8.21 20.63
CA ASN A 283 -14.01 -8.34 22.09
C ASN A 283 -13.71 -6.99 22.76
N LEU A 284 -12.71 -6.26 22.26
CA LEU A 284 -12.39 -4.92 22.76
C LEU A 284 -13.52 -3.91 22.48
N ASN A 285 -14.18 -3.97 21.33
CA ASN A 285 -15.37 -3.13 21.08
C ASN A 285 -16.55 -3.50 21.99
N ALA A 286 -16.71 -4.77 22.37
CA ALA A 286 -17.68 -5.18 23.37
C ALA A 286 -17.31 -4.66 24.77
N ALA A 287 -16.02 -4.71 25.12
CA ALA A 287 -15.48 -4.15 26.37
C ALA A 287 -15.74 -2.65 26.50
N ILE A 288 -15.41 -1.88 25.45
CA ILE A 288 -15.62 -0.43 25.41
C ILE A 288 -17.10 -0.08 25.57
N ARG A 289 -17.99 -0.84 24.93
CA ARG A 289 -19.45 -0.66 25.08
C ARG A 289 -19.92 -0.97 26.49
N ARG A 290 -19.44 -2.06 27.11
CA ARG A 290 -19.74 -2.42 28.51
C ARG A 290 -19.26 -1.33 29.49
N ALA A 291 -18.09 -0.74 29.23
CA ALA A 291 -17.53 0.35 30.02
C ALA A 291 -18.18 1.73 29.76
N GLY A 292 -19.20 1.80 28.88
CA GLY A 292 -19.87 3.05 28.52
C GLY A 292 -18.93 4.09 27.89
N GLY A 293 -17.86 3.65 27.21
CA GLY A 293 -16.87 4.54 26.61
C GLY A 293 -15.96 5.27 27.61
N LYS A 294 -15.88 4.81 28.86
CA LYS A 294 -15.02 5.39 29.91
C LYS A 294 -13.81 4.52 30.16
N ALA A 295 -12.71 5.15 30.59
CA ALA A 295 -11.53 4.44 31.06
C ALA A 295 -11.84 3.82 32.44
N THR A 296 -11.98 2.50 32.48
CA THR A 296 -12.16 1.74 33.71
C THR A 296 -10.98 0.78 33.91
N PRO A 297 -10.62 0.44 35.16
CA PRO A 297 -9.57 -0.56 35.44
C PRO A 297 -9.85 -1.92 34.79
N GLU A 298 -11.13 -2.29 34.67
CA GLU A 298 -11.58 -3.50 33.99
C GLU A 298 -11.29 -3.46 32.50
N LEU A 299 -11.55 -2.33 31.83
CA LEU A 299 -11.24 -2.13 30.43
C LEU A 299 -9.72 -2.15 30.19
N GLU A 300 -8.95 -1.55 31.08
CA GLU A 300 -7.49 -1.59 31.04
C GLU A 300 -6.95 -3.03 31.15
N ALA A 301 -7.51 -3.83 32.07
CA ALA A 301 -7.18 -5.24 32.18
C ALA A 301 -7.52 -6.04 30.92
N GLU A 302 -8.64 -5.72 30.24
CA GLU A 302 -9.00 -6.36 28.96
C GLU A 302 -8.04 -5.99 27.83
N PHE A 303 -7.60 -4.74 27.73
CA PHE A 303 -6.55 -4.33 26.78
C PHE A 303 -5.22 -5.03 27.09
N ALA A 304 -4.84 -5.11 28.36
CA ALA A 304 -3.61 -5.77 28.80
C ALA A 304 -3.59 -7.27 28.46
N ARG A 305 -4.75 -7.96 28.50
CA ARG A 305 -4.86 -9.38 28.06
C ARG A 305 -4.44 -9.61 26.61
N TYR A 306 -4.63 -8.60 25.75
CA TYR A 306 -4.20 -8.64 24.35
C TYR A 306 -2.82 -7.99 24.13
N GLY A 307 -2.09 -7.66 25.20
CA GLY A 307 -0.77 -7.03 25.14
C GLY A 307 -0.81 -5.56 24.68
N LEU A 308 -1.96 -4.90 24.77
CA LEU A 308 -2.11 -3.49 24.42
C LEU A 308 -1.89 -2.60 25.65
N SER A 309 -1.32 -1.41 25.43
CA SER A 309 -1.00 -0.46 26.50
C SER A 309 -2.20 0.40 26.89
N SER A 310 -2.14 1.04 28.07
CA SER A 310 -3.13 2.03 28.49
C SER A 310 -3.23 3.21 27.51
N ALA A 311 -2.13 3.55 26.82
CA ALA A 311 -2.12 4.56 25.77
C ALA A 311 -2.95 4.13 24.54
N ASP A 312 -2.89 2.86 24.15
CA ASP A 312 -3.71 2.32 23.06
C ASP A 312 -5.19 2.36 23.42
N MET A 313 -5.52 2.04 24.68
CA MET A 313 -6.88 2.16 25.21
C MET A 313 -7.38 3.60 25.14
N HIS A 314 -6.63 4.58 25.67
CA HIS A 314 -7.02 5.99 25.59
C HIS A 314 -7.18 6.50 24.14
N LYS A 315 -6.32 6.06 23.23
CA LYS A 315 -6.45 6.38 21.81
C LYS A 315 -7.77 5.88 21.23
N ARG A 316 -8.20 4.66 21.62
CA ARG A 316 -9.46 4.08 21.17
C ARG A 316 -10.68 4.65 21.89
N LEU A 317 -10.50 5.19 23.10
CA LEU A 317 -11.55 5.93 23.81
C LEU A 317 -11.74 7.36 23.30
N THR A 318 -10.76 7.91 22.59
CA THR A 318 -10.87 9.23 21.99
C THR A 318 -11.85 9.18 20.81
N PRO A 319 -12.96 9.95 20.84
CA PRO A 319 -13.92 9.95 19.74
C PRO A 319 -13.31 10.46 18.43
N ASP A 320 -13.73 9.88 17.30
CA ASP A 320 -13.39 10.42 15.98
C ASP A 320 -14.15 11.72 15.66
N PHE A 321 -13.94 12.28 14.46
CA PHE A 321 -14.67 13.46 13.98
C PHE A 321 -16.21 13.27 13.98
N ALA A 322 -16.68 12.02 13.95
CA ALA A 322 -18.10 11.65 13.98
C ALA A 322 -18.56 11.12 15.35
N GLY A 323 -17.74 11.29 16.41
CA GLY A 323 -18.08 10.88 17.78
C GLY A 323 -17.99 9.38 18.06
N ARG A 324 -17.40 8.58 17.17
CA ARG A 324 -17.30 7.12 17.31
C ARG A 324 -16.08 6.72 18.13
N ILE A 325 -16.25 5.69 18.96
CA ILE A 325 -15.25 5.21 19.92
C ILE A 325 -14.98 3.72 19.66
N GLY A 326 -13.72 3.29 19.80
CA GLY A 326 -13.28 1.90 19.61
C GLY A 326 -12.62 1.62 18.26
N PHE A 327 -12.55 0.34 17.88
CA PHE A 327 -12.18 -0.07 16.52
C PHE A 327 -13.32 0.26 15.58
N HIS A 328 -13.00 0.91 14.47
CA HIS A 328 -14.02 1.42 13.57
C HIS A 328 -14.62 0.31 12.71
N ASP A 329 -15.88 0.49 12.27
CA ASP A 329 -16.58 -0.49 11.42
C ASP A 329 -15.81 -0.81 10.14
N TYR A 330 -15.12 0.17 9.54
CA TYR A 330 -14.33 -0.06 8.34
C TYR A 330 -13.07 -0.90 8.62
N GLU A 331 -12.46 -0.81 9.81
CA GLU A 331 -11.31 -1.66 10.19
C GLU A 331 -11.75 -3.13 10.26
N LEU A 332 -12.89 -3.41 10.89
CA LEU A 332 -13.51 -4.74 10.98
C LEU A 332 -13.95 -5.29 9.61
N LYS A 333 -14.54 -4.45 8.76
CA LYS A 333 -14.99 -4.84 7.41
C LYS A 333 -13.80 -5.14 6.51
N ASN A 334 -12.76 -4.30 6.55
CA ASN A 334 -11.54 -4.49 5.76
C ASN A 334 -10.83 -5.79 6.16
N ASN A 335 -10.67 -6.02 7.47
CA ASN A 335 -10.08 -7.26 7.96
C ASN A 335 -10.91 -8.49 7.57
N SER A 336 -12.25 -8.41 7.66
CA SER A 336 -13.14 -9.50 7.21
C SER A 336 -13.02 -9.77 5.70
N ALA A 337 -12.86 -8.73 4.89
CA ALA A 337 -12.65 -8.89 3.45
C ALA A 337 -11.30 -9.57 3.16
N GLU A 338 -10.24 -9.18 3.86
CA GLU A 338 -8.92 -9.83 3.72
C GLU A 338 -8.96 -11.28 4.22
N ILE A 339 -9.68 -11.60 5.30
CA ILE A 339 -9.90 -12.99 5.75
C ILE A 339 -10.52 -13.82 4.62
N ARG A 340 -11.60 -13.34 3.97
CA ARG A 340 -12.23 -14.05 2.85
C ARG A 340 -11.26 -14.24 1.68
N ARG A 341 -10.50 -13.20 1.34
CA ARG A 341 -9.52 -13.25 0.25
C ARG A 341 -8.40 -14.27 0.53
N VAL A 342 -7.82 -14.23 1.72
CA VAL A 342 -6.72 -15.12 2.12
C VAL A 342 -7.23 -16.56 2.24
N ARG A 343 -8.46 -16.78 2.71
CA ARG A 343 -9.09 -18.11 2.73
C ARG A 343 -9.24 -18.70 1.32
N ALA A 344 -9.75 -17.92 0.38
CA ALA A 344 -9.86 -18.34 -1.02
C ALA A 344 -8.48 -18.66 -1.63
N LEU A 345 -7.44 -17.90 -1.28
CA LEU A 345 -6.07 -18.18 -1.73
C LEU A 345 -5.51 -19.46 -1.09
N ALA A 346 -5.78 -19.72 0.19
CA ALA A 346 -5.36 -20.95 0.86
C ALA A 346 -6.04 -22.18 0.23
N GLU A 347 -7.32 -22.09 -0.11
CA GLU A 347 -8.05 -23.14 -0.83
C GLU A 347 -7.50 -23.37 -2.23
N ALA A 348 -7.24 -22.29 -2.99
CA ALA A 348 -6.64 -22.39 -4.31
C ALA A 348 -5.23 -23.00 -4.27
N ALA A 349 -4.41 -22.63 -3.29
CA ALA A 349 -3.08 -23.21 -3.08
C ALA A 349 -3.16 -24.70 -2.74
N ARG A 350 -4.09 -25.11 -1.85
CA ARG A 350 -4.34 -26.53 -1.54
C ARG A 350 -4.80 -27.32 -2.76
N ALA A 351 -5.68 -26.75 -3.58
CA ALA A 351 -6.11 -27.38 -4.83
C ALA A 351 -4.95 -27.58 -5.80
N LYS A 352 -4.04 -26.60 -5.92
CA LYS A 352 -2.84 -26.74 -6.76
C LYS A 352 -1.90 -27.82 -6.23
N GLU A 353 -1.61 -27.85 -4.93
CA GLU A 353 -0.77 -28.89 -4.32
C GLU A 353 -1.39 -30.29 -4.52
N ALA A 354 -2.71 -30.42 -4.36
CA ALA A 354 -3.42 -31.68 -4.59
C ALA A 354 -3.39 -32.13 -6.07
N MET A 355 -3.60 -31.21 -7.02
CA MET A 355 -3.50 -31.51 -8.45
C MET A 355 -2.07 -31.92 -8.85
N ALA A 356 -1.05 -31.25 -8.30
CA ALA A 356 0.35 -31.62 -8.54
C ALA A 356 0.68 -33.01 -7.98
N ALA A 357 0.15 -33.35 -6.80
CA ALA A 357 0.31 -34.69 -6.22
C ALA A 357 -0.37 -35.79 -7.05
N GLN A 358 -1.60 -35.55 -7.54
CA GLN A 358 -2.32 -36.48 -8.41
C GLN A 358 -1.62 -36.71 -9.77
N GLN A 359 -1.08 -35.64 -10.38
CA GLN A 359 -0.30 -35.75 -11.62
C GLN A 359 1.02 -36.50 -11.44
N SER A 360 1.64 -36.38 -10.27
CA SER A 360 2.86 -37.14 -9.94
C SER A 360 2.58 -38.63 -9.78
N GLN A 361 1.40 -39.01 -9.29
CA GLN A 361 0.99 -40.42 -9.14
C GLN A 361 0.47 -41.07 -10.43
N SER A 362 -0.06 -40.30 -11.39
CA SER A 362 -0.59 -40.82 -12.67
C SER A 362 0.45 -40.93 -13.80
N GLY A 363 1.74 -40.89 -13.49
CA GLY A 363 2.80 -41.06 -14.49
C GLY A 363 3.06 -39.82 -15.34
N GLY A 364 3.45 -38.72 -14.70
CA GLY A 364 4.02 -37.54 -15.37
C GLY A 364 3.03 -36.73 -16.23
N PRO A 365 3.46 -35.55 -16.71
CA PRO A 365 2.60 -34.67 -17.48
C PRO A 365 2.26 -35.31 -18.82
N GLN A 366 1.01 -35.71 -19.00
CA GLN A 366 0.51 -36.34 -20.23
C GLN A 366 0.76 -35.41 -21.42
N PRO A 367 1.70 -35.72 -22.33
CA PRO A 367 1.99 -34.89 -23.47
C PRO A 367 0.82 -34.97 -24.44
N ARG A 368 0.10 -33.85 -24.62
CA ARG A 368 -0.92 -33.77 -25.66
C ARG A 368 -0.25 -33.35 -26.96
N THR A 369 -0.24 -34.23 -27.96
CA THR A 369 0.24 -33.89 -29.30
C THR A 369 -0.87 -33.18 -30.08
N VAL A 370 -0.59 -31.97 -30.56
CA VAL A 370 -1.49 -31.20 -31.43
C VAL A 370 -0.69 -30.72 -32.63
N LYS A 371 -1.07 -31.16 -33.85
CA LYS A 371 -0.39 -30.80 -35.12
C LYS A 371 1.14 -30.98 -35.05
N GLY A 372 1.59 -32.12 -34.53
CA GLY A 372 3.01 -32.43 -34.39
C GLY A 372 3.76 -31.71 -33.25
N VAL A 373 3.11 -30.80 -32.51
CA VAL A 373 3.70 -30.12 -31.34
C VAL A 373 3.23 -30.79 -30.06
N GLN A 374 4.17 -31.18 -29.19
CA GLN A 374 3.82 -31.73 -27.88
C GLN A 374 3.60 -30.60 -26.88
N VAL A 375 2.42 -30.59 -26.26
CA VAL A 375 2.05 -29.68 -25.18
C VAL A 375 2.18 -30.44 -23.87
N VAL A 376 3.05 -29.96 -22.99
CA VAL A 376 3.32 -30.56 -21.69
C VAL A 376 2.96 -29.53 -20.60
N GLU A 377 1.90 -29.83 -19.84
CA GLU A 377 1.55 -29.05 -18.65
C GLU A 377 2.25 -29.63 -17.43
N ASP A 378 3.33 -28.99 -16.97
CA ASP A 378 4.05 -29.39 -15.75
C ASP A 378 3.51 -28.55 -14.58
N ALA A 379 2.52 -29.10 -13.86
CA ALA A 379 1.97 -28.41 -12.68
C ALA A 379 2.93 -28.39 -11.50
N GLY A 380 3.90 -29.33 -11.44
CA GLY A 380 4.92 -29.38 -10.39
C GLY A 380 5.89 -28.20 -10.48
N GLN A 381 6.26 -27.79 -11.70
CA GLN A 381 7.10 -26.61 -11.92
C GLN A 381 6.33 -25.33 -12.24
N ASP A 382 4.99 -25.37 -12.25
CA ASP A 382 4.12 -24.27 -12.69
C ASP A 382 4.50 -23.77 -14.10
N ARG A 383 4.78 -24.70 -15.04
CA ARG A 383 5.20 -24.39 -16.42
C ARG A 383 4.32 -25.06 -17.47
N LEU A 384 3.93 -24.28 -18.47
CA LEU A 384 3.40 -24.78 -19.75
C LEU A 384 4.54 -24.85 -20.76
N ARG A 385 4.82 -26.02 -21.30
CA ARG A 385 5.89 -26.26 -22.28
C ARG A 385 5.32 -26.70 -23.63
N LEU A 386 5.87 -26.13 -24.71
CA LEU A 386 5.58 -26.48 -26.09
C LEU A 386 6.86 -27.01 -26.74
N ILE A 387 6.87 -28.29 -27.09
CA ILE A 387 8.00 -28.97 -27.74
C ILE A 387 7.65 -29.14 -29.21
N PHE A 388 8.44 -28.49 -30.07
CA PHE A 388 8.30 -28.60 -31.52
C PHE A 388 9.29 -29.66 -32.04
N PRO A 389 8.94 -30.41 -33.10
CA PRO A 389 9.80 -31.46 -33.65
C PRO A 389 11.08 -30.91 -34.30
N GLY A 390 11.12 -29.60 -34.59
CA GLY A 390 12.28 -28.89 -35.10
C GLY A 390 12.17 -27.38 -34.82
N LYS A 391 13.09 -26.59 -35.40
CA LYS A 391 13.07 -25.13 -35.28
C LYS A 391 11.78 -24.59 -35.92
N PRO A 392 10.87 -23.94 -35.16
CA PRO A 392 9.63 -23.40 -35.73
C PRO A 392 9.94 -22.30 -36.76
N ALA A 393 9.04 -22.09 -37.71
CA ALA A 393 9.14 -21.00 -38.67
C ALA A 393 9.30 -19.63 -37.96
N PRO A 394 10.03 -18.66 -38.52
CA PRO A 394 10.34 -17.38 -37.87
C PRO A 394 9.08 -16.61 -37.43
N GLU A 395 7.98 -16.72 -38.17
CA GLU A 395 6.69 -16.13 -37.81
C GLU A 395 6.07 -16.76 -36.55
N VAL A 396 6.19 -18.07 -36.39
CA VAL A 396 5.72 -18.80 -35.20
C VAL A 396 6.58 -18.42 -33.99
N ILE A 397 7.89 -18.28 -34.18
CA ILE A 397 8.81 -17.80 -33.14
C ILE A 397 8.42 -16.37 -32.69
N ALA A 398 8.10 -15.49 -33.63
CA ALA A 398 7.66 -14.13 -33.33
C ALA A 398 6.35 -14.14 -32.51
N LYS A 399 5.37 -14.97 -32.90
CA LYS A 399 4.11 -15.15 -32.16
C LYS A 399 4.33 -15.71 -30.75
N LEU A 400 5.18 -16.73 -30.60
CA LEU A 400 5.55 -17.31 -29.29
C LEU A 400 6.17 -16.25 -28.37
N LYS A 401 7.14 -15.48 -28.87
CA LYS A 401 7.77 -14.38 -28.11
C LYS A 401 6.76 -13.28 -27.76
N ALA A 402 5.90 -12.89 -28.70
CA ALA A 402 4.86 -11.88 -28.48
C ALA A 402 3.85 -12.30 -27.40
N ARG A 403 3.54 -13.60 -27.31
CA ARG A 403 2.68 -14.18 -26.27
C ARG A 403 3.44 -14.60 -25.00
N GLY A 404 4.71 -14.23 -24.86
CA GLY A 404 5.49 -14.39 -23.64
C GLY A 404 6.10 -15.77 -23.41
N PHE A 405 6.14 -16.64 -24.42
CA PHE A 405 6.90 -17.90 -24.35
C PHE A 405 8.40 -17.62 -24.52
N ARG A 406 9.23 -18.27 -23.69
CA ARG A 406 10.69 -18.19 -23.74
C ARG A 406 11.27 -19.56 -24.07
N TRP A 407 12.29 -19.59 -24.94
CA TRP A 407 13.01 -20.82 -25.24
C TRP A 407 13.83 -21.28 -24.04
N SER A 408 13.76 -22.59 -23.74
CA SER A 408 14.44 -23.26 -22.63
C SER A 408 15.40 -24.30 -23.21
N PRO A 409 16.72 -24.02 -23.29
CA PRO A 409 17.69 -24.94 -23.87
C PRO A 409 17.72 -26.30 -23.15
N SER A 410 17.62 -26.28 -21.81
CA SER A 410 17.68 -27.48 -20.97
C SER A 410 16.53 -28.45 -21.19
N ASN A 411 15.36 -27.94 -21.58
CA ASN A 411 14.15 -28.73 -21.80
C ASN A 411 13.79 -28.86 -23.29
N GLY A 412 14.56 -28.26 -24.20
CA GLY A 412 14.27 -28.23 -25.64
C GLY A 412 12.88 -27.67 -25.98
N ALA A 413 12.34 -26.76 -25.17
CA ALA A 413 10.93 -26.36 -25.24
C ALA A 413 10.74 -24.84 -25.14
N TRP A 414 9.67 -24.34 -25.78
CA TRP A 414 9.14 -23.01 -25.51
C TRP A 414 8.27 -23.06 -24.26
N GLN A 415 8.67 -22.34 -23.21
CA GLN A 415 7.99 -22.40 -21.91
C GLN A 415 7.49 -21.05 -21.41
N ARG A 416 6.39 -21.06 -20.66
CA ARG A 416 5.82 -19.93 -19.91
C ARG A 416 5.28 -20.43 -18.58
N GLN A 417 5.07 -19.54 -17.61
CA GLN A 417 4.35 -19.89 -16.37
C GLN A 417 2.94 -20.42 -16.68
N LEU A 418 2.55 -21.52 -16.02
CA LEU A 418 1.28 -22.20 -16.19
C LEU A 418 0.14 -21.32 -15.66
N THR A 419 -0.52 -20.64 -16.59
CA THR A 419 -1.63 -19.73 -16.31
C THR A 419 -2.73 -19.98 -17.34
N ASN A 420 -3.98 -19.63 -17.03
CA ASN A 420 -5.07 -19.76 -18.02
C ASN A 420 -4.79 -18.97 -19.31
N ALA A 421 -4.16 -17.80 -19.19
CA ALA A 421 -3.70 -17.02 -20.34
C ALA A 421 -2.60 -17.75 -21.15
N ALA A 422 -1.72 -18.52 -20.50
CA ALA A 422 -0.73 -19.34 -21.20
C ALA A 422 -1.38 -20.49 -21.96
N ARG A 423 -2.41 -21.15 -21.38
CA ARG A 423 -3.18 -22.20 -22.06
C ARG A 423 -3.89 -21.68 -23.31
N GLN A 424 -4.58 -20.55 -23.18
CA GLN A 424 -5.24 -19.90 -24.31
C GLN A 424 -4.23 -19.47 -25.39
N ALA A 425 -3.13 -18.83 -24.98
CA ALA A 425 -2.09 -18.43 -25.93
C ALA A 425 -1.46 -19.63 -26.67
N ALA A 426 -1.25 -20.75 -25.99
CA ALA A 426 -0.80 -21.98 -26.63
C ALA A 426 -1.84 -22.50 -27.64
N GLN A 427 -3.11 -22.56 -27.27
CA GLN A 427 -4.20 -22.98 -28.17
C GLN A 427 -4.28 -22.11 -29.41
N GLU A 428 -4.21 -20.78 -29.28
CA GLU A 428 -4.24 -19.85 -30.41
C GLU A 428 -3.05 -20.04 -31.36
N ILE A 429 -1.84 -20.25 -30.80
CA ILE A 429 -0.64 -20.48 -31.60
C ILE A 429 -0.73 -21.81 -32.34
N LEU A 430 -1.19 -22.87 -31.67
CA LEU A 430 -1.38 -24.20 -32.26
C LEU A 430 -2.49 -24.21 -33.33
N ALA A 431 -3.58 -23.48 -33.10
CA ALA A 431 -4.66 -23.33 -34.07
C ALA A 431 -4.13 -22.72 -35.38
N GLY A 432 -3.24 -21.73 -35.29
CA GLY A 432 -2.66 -21.03 -36.43
C GLY A 432 -1.49 -21.74 -37.15
N LEU A 433 -1.12 -22.97 -36.77
CA LEU A 433 -0.11 -23.75 -37.49
C LEU A 433 -0.72 -24.44 -38.73
N PRO A 434 -0.06 -24.39 -39.91
CA PRO A 434 -0.46 -25.18 -41.06
C PRO A 434 -0.35 -26.68 -40.71
N GLY A 435 -1.42 -27.44 -40.92
CA GLY A 435 -1.43 -28.88 -40.64
C GLY A 435 -0.81 -29.66 -41.79
N GLU A 436 -0.02 -30.67 -41.47
CA GLU A 436 0.30 -31.78 -42.37
C GLU A 436 -0.89 -32.78 -42.27
N GLU A 437 -1.62 -32.96 -43.35
CA GLU A 437 -2.71 -33.95 -43.47
C GLU A 437 -2.16 -35.30 -43.91
N PRO A 438 -2.37 -36.40 -43.16
CA PRO A 438 -2.36 -37.75 -43.72
C PRO A 438 -3.72 -38.07 -44.37
N PRO A 439 -3.78 -39.05 -45.29
CA PRO A 439 -4.68 -39.06 -46.43
C PRO A 439 -6.15 -39.32 -46.06
N GLU A 440 -7.02 -38.71 -46.86
CA GLU A 440 -8.48 -38.75 -46.81
C GLU A 440 -9.08 -40.15 -46.56
N PRO A 441 -10.08 -40.28 -45.66
CA PRO A 441 -11.09 -41.30 -45.84
C PRO A 441 -12.13 -40.78 -46.84
N LYS A 442 -12.31 -41.59 -47.88
CA LYS A 442 -13.33 -41.52 -48.95
C LYS A 442 -14.58 -40.74 -48.54
N ALA A 443 -14.89 -39.71 -49.33
CA ALA A 443 -16.17 -39.03 -49.35
C ALA A 443 -17.31 -40.02 -49.66
N GLU A 444 -18.00 -40.46 -48.62
CA GLU A 444 -19.37 -40.92 -48.73
C GLU A 444 -20.25 -39.70 -48.98
N GLN A 445 -21.01 -39.74 -50.08
CA GLN A 445 -21.85 -38.66 -50.57
C GLN A 445 -22.98 -38.37 -49.56
N GLY A 446 -22.75 -37.43 -48.64
CA GLY A 446 -23.79 -36.71 -47.93
C GLY A 446 -24.22 -35.50 -48.77
N GLN A 447 -25.51 -35.42 -49.11
CA GLN A 447 -26.12 -34.32 -49.87
C GLN A 447 -25.60 -32.94 -49.43
N PRO A 448 -25.33 -32.01 -50.38
CA PRO A 448 -24.97 -30.64 -50.02
C PRO A 448 -26.08 -30.05 -49.13
N PRO A 449 -25.74 -29.40 -47.99
CA PRO A 449 -26.74 -28.70 -47.21
C PRO A 449 -27.40 -27.67 -48.11
N ALA A 450 -28.73 -27.63 -48.08
CA ALA A 450 -29.56 -26.76 -48.90
C ALA A 450 -28.98 -25.34 -48.97
N PRO A 451 -29.05 -24.67 -50.14
CA PRO A 451 -28.52 -23.31 -50.30
C PRO A 451 -29.05 -22.43 -49.18
N ARG A 452 -28.14 -21.87 -48.37
CA ARG A 452 -28.51 -21.01 -47.23
C ARG A 452 -29.37 -19.86 -47.75
N PRO A 453 -30.52 -19.57 -47.14
CA PRO A 453 -31.40 -18.51 -47.60
C PRO A 453 -30.64 -17.18 -47.59
N LYS A 454 -30.53 -16.53 -48.75
CA LYS A 454 -29.92 -15.21 -48.86
C LYS A 454 -30.75 -14.22 -48.02
N VAL A 455 -30.14 -13.60 -47.02
CA VAL A 455 -30.78 -12.55 -46.23
C VAL A 455 -30.91 -11.30 -47.12
N GLN A 456 -32.15 -10.97 -47.50
CA GLN A 456 -32.49 -9.80 -48.32
C GLN A 456 -32.95 -8.64 -47.41
N PRO A 457 -32.83 -7.36 -47.85
CA PRO A 457 -33.13 -6.21 -47.00
C PRO A 457 -34.59 -6.16 -46.53
N GLU A 458 -35.51 -6.54 -47.42
CA GLU A 458 -36.95 -6.65 -47.16
C GLU A 458 -37.28 -7.57 -45.98
N HIS A 459 -36.58 -8.71 -45.85
CA HIS A 459 -36.78 -9.66 -44.75
C HIS A 459 -36.30 -9.12 -43.40
N LEU A 460 -35.25 -8.30 -43.39
CA LEU A 460 -34.75 -7.64 -42.18
C LEU A 460 -35.72 -6.53 -41.72
N GLU A 461 -36.26 -5.75 -42.65
CA GLU A 461 -37.24 -4.70 -42.34
C GLU A 461 -38.58 -5.26 -41.85
N GLU A 462 -39.05 -6.34 -42.47
CA GLU A 462 -40.26 -7.04 -42.04
C GLU A 462 -40.07 -7.65 -40.65
N ALA A 463 -38.93 -8.30 -40.38
CA ALA A 463 -38.60 -8.82 -39.06
C ALA A 463 -38.52 -7.71 -38.00
N ARG A 464 -37.93 -6.54 -38.31
CA ARG A 464 -37.95 -5.35 -37.42
C ARG A 464 -39.37 -4.88 -37.12
N LYS A 465 -40.26 -4.89 -38.10
CA LYS A 465 -41.67 -4.51 -37.94
C LYS A 465 -42.42 -5.52 -37.06
N LEU A 466 -42.22 -6.82 -37.29
CA LEU A 466 -42.84 -7.90 -36.52
C LEU A 466 -42.35 -7.96 -35.07
N LEU A 467 -41.06 -7.70 -34.83
CA LEU A 467 -40.48 -7.61 -33.48
C LEU A 467 -41.08 -6.44 -32.70
N ARG A 468 -41.21 -5.26 -33.33
CA ARG A 468 -41.87 -4.08 -32.74
C ARG A 468 -43.36 -4.29 -32.45
N GLN A 469 -44.04 -5.10 -33.25
CA GLN A 469 -45.43 -5.49 -33.03
C GLN A 469 -45.59 -6.64 -32.02
N GLY A 470 -44.49 -7.15 -31.44
CA GLY A 470 -44.51 -8.27 -30.48
C GLY A 470 -44.86 -9.63 -31.09
N LYS A 471 -44.94 -9.72 -32.43
CA LYS A 471 -45.31 -10.93 -33.18
C LYS A 471 -44.13 -11.87 -33.40
N LEU A 472 -42.90 -11.40 -33.17
CA LEU A 472 -41.67 -12.17 -33.27
C LEU A 472 -40.94 -12.16 -31.92
N LYS A 473 -40.50 -13.34 -31.44
CA LYS A 473 -39.83 -13.48 -30.13
C LYS A 473 -38.34 -13.78 -30.32
N ILE A 474 -37.53 -13.27 -29.39
CA ILE A 474 -36.09 -13.58 -29.32
C ILE A 474 -35.91 -14.96 -28.67
N GLY A 475 -35.24 -15.86 -29.38
CA GLY A 475 -34.81 -17.17 -28.88
C GLY A 475 -33.54 -17.07 -28.04
N ASP A 476 -33.37 -17.98 -27.07
CA ASP A 476 -32.13 -18.14 -26.31
C ASP A 476 -31.71 -19.61 -26.45
N ARG A 477 -30.63 -19.83 -27.19
CA ARG A 477 -30.18 -21.17 -27.55
C ARG A 477 -29.91 -22.04 -26.33
N TYR A 478 -29.45 -21.47 -25.21
CA TYR A 478 -29.25 -22.22 -23.97
C TYR A 478 -30.55 -22.71 -23.35
N ARG A 479 -31.62 -21.93 -23.46
CA ARG A 479 -32.95 -22.35 -23.03
C ARG A 479 -33.48 -23.45 -23.93
N ASP A 480 -33.26 -23.34 -25.24
CA ASP A 480 -33.80 -24.28 -26.22
C ASP A 480 -33.10 -25.65 -26.18
N VAL A 481 -31.81 -25.70 -25.83
CA VAL A 481 -31.08 -26.97 -25.57
C VAL A 481 -31.29 -27.50 -24.15
N GLY A 482 -32.07 -26.82 -23.31
CA GLY A 482 -32.39 -27.27 -21.96
C GLY A 482 -31.22 -27.22 -20.98
N LEU A 483 -30.26 -26.29 -21.17
CA LEU A 483 -29.16 -26.12 -20.23
C LEU A 483 -29.70 -25.79 -18.82
N LYS A 484 -29.06 -26.29 -17.76
CA LYS A 484 -29.45 -25.94 -16.39
C LYS A 484 -28.79 -24.63 -15.97
N LYS A 485 -29.53 -23.79 -15.24
CA LYS A 485 -28.96 -22.59 -14.63
C LYS A 485 -28.17 -22.97 -13.39
N GLU A 486 -27.01 -22.37 -13.25
CA GLU A 486 -26.15 -22.52 -12.07
C GLU A 486 -26.20 -21.25 -11.24
N HIS A 487 -25.97 -21.40 -9.93
CA HIS A 487 -25.91 -20.29 -9.00
C HIS A 487 -24.63 -19.48 -9.26
N LYS A 488 -24.79 -18.19 -9.60
CA LYS A 488 -23.70 -17.26 -9.97
C LYS A 488 -23.33 -16.29 -8.84
N GLY A 489 -23.97 -16.35 -7.67
CA GLY A 489 -23.65 -15.53 -6.51
C GLY A 489 -24.83 -14.69 -6.04
N PHE A 490 -24.57 -13.62 -5.28
CA PHE A 490 -25.60 -12.73 -4.76
C PHE A 490 -25.42 -11.30 -5.29
N THR A 491 -26.51 -10.56 -5.47
CA THR A 491 -26.47 -9.12 -5.77
C THR A 491 -25.92 -8.34 -4.58
N SER A 492 -25.56 -7.07 -4.77
CA SER A 492 -25.14 -6.18 -3.67
C SER A 492 -26.23 -5.95 -2.60
N ARG A 493 -27.47 -6.36 -2.88
CA ARG A 493 -28.61 -6.35 -1.96
C ARG A 493 -28.87 -7.72 -1.30
N GLY A 494 -28.07 -8.74 -1.62
CA GLY A 494 -28.16 -10.07 -1.02
C GLY A 494 -29.13 -11.03 -1.73
N GLU A 495 -29.56 -10.74 -2.96
CA GLU A 495 -30.46 -11.62 -3.73
C GLU A 495 -29.67 -12.63 -4.56
N GLU A 496 -30.11 -13.88 -4.63
CA GLU A 496 -29.45 -14.92 -5.42
C GLU A 496 -29.51 -14.66 -6.93
N ILE A 497 -28.38 -14.87 -7.62
CA ILE A 497 -28.23 -14.72 -9.06
C ILE A 497 -28.09 -16.12 -9.66
N TRP A 498 -28.99 -16.48 -10.57
CA TRP A 498 -28.97 -17.75 -11.29
C TRP A 498 -28.80 -17.51 -12.79
N GLY A 499 -27.92 -18.26 -13.46
CA GLY A 499 -27.71 -18.11 -14.90
C GLY A 499 -27.03 -19.31 -15.56
N TYR A 500 -27.11 -19.41 -16.89
CA TYR A 500 -26.49 -20.52 -17.62
C TYR A 500 -24.96 -20.45 -17.60
N PRO A 501 -24.25 -21.59 -17.51
CA PRO A 501 -22.80 -21.64 -17.70
C PRO A 501 -22.43 -21.25 -19.14
N TYR A 502 -21.28 -20.61 -19.32
CA TYR A 502 -20.82 -20.21 -20.66
C TYR A 502 -20.37 -21.45 -21.45
N SER A 503 -21.15 -21.81 -22.46
CA SER A 503 -21.14 -23.07 -23.21
C SER A 503 -21.19 -22.79 -24.72
N PRO A 504 -20.12 -22.20 -25.30
CA PRO A 504 -20.09 -21.72 -26.70
C PRO A 504 -20.30 -22.81 -27.75
N GLU A 505 -20.13 -24.08 -27.39
CA GLU A 505 -20.42 -25.27 -28.21
C GLU A 505 -21.88 -25.36 -28.67
N HIS A 506 -22.80 -24.71 -27.96
CA HIS A 506 -24.21 -24.70 -28.34
C HIS A 506 -24.60 -23.56 -29.27
N PHE A 507 -23.69 -22.63 -29.57
CA PHE A 507 -23.99 -21.47 -30.42
C PHE A 507 -24.27 -21.88 -31.86
N ILE A 508 -25.19 -21.17 -32.50
CA ILE A 508 -25.55 -21.38 -33.92
C ILE A 508 -24.95 -20.25 -34.76
N PRO A 509 -24.42 -20.51 -35.97
CA PRO A 509 -23.91 -19.44 -36.81
C PRO A 509 -25.04 -18.52 -37.31
N SER A 510 -24.80 -17.21 -37.36
CA SER A 510 -25.68 -16.25 -38.04
C SER A 510 -25.69 -16.51 -39.54
N ASP A 511 -26.86 -16.56 -40.15
CA ASP A 511 -27.00 -16.68 -41.61
C ASP A 511 -26.63 -15.37 -42.34
N ALA A 512 -26.58 -14.24 -41.63
CA ALA A 512 -26.16 -12.97 -42.18
C ALA A 512 -24.64 -12.76 -42.08
N THR A 513 -24.03 -13.02 -40.92
CA THR A 513 -22.62 -12.67 -40.64
C THR A 513 -21.70 -13.87 -40.39
N GLY A 514 -22.26 -15.06 -40.17
CA GLY A 514 -21.51 -16.26 -39.77
C GLY A 514 -21.05 -16.28 -38.31
N LYS A 515 -21.34 -15.23 -37.52
CA LYS A 515 -20.94 -15.16 -36.11
C LYS A 515 -21.72 -16.17 -35.26
N PRO A 516 -21.10 -16.77 -34.23
CA PRO A 516 -21.79 -17.73 -33.37
C PRO A 516 -22.76 -17.01 -32.42
N LEU A 517 -24.02 -17.43 -32.42
CA LEU A 517 -25.15 -16.80 -31.76
C LEU A 517 -25.65 -17.64 -30.58
N ARG A 518 -25.83 -16.97 -29.43
CA ARG A 518 -26.65 -17.48 -28.32
C ARG A 518 -28.10 -17.05 -28.48
N TYR A 519 -28.30 -15.74 -28.64
CA TYR A 519 -29.61 -15.16 -28.87
C TYR A 519 -29.85 -15.05 -30.36
N TYR A 520 -31.04 -15.42 -30.79
CA TYR A 520 -31.35 -15.44 -32.20
C TYR A 520 -32.79 -15.03 -32.48
N VAL A 521 -33.00 -14.56 -33.70
CA VAL A 521 -34.32 -14.25 -34.27
C VAL A 521 -34.41 -14.98 -35.60
N THR A 522 -35.51 -15.70 -35.78
CA THR A 522 -35.83 -16.35 -37.06
C THR A 522 -36.56 -15.35 -37.94
N LEU A 523 -35.98 -15.01 -39.09
CA LEU A 523 -36.58 -14.15 -40.11
C LEU A 523 -37.77 -14.89 -40.79
N PRO A 524 -38.70 -14.16 -41.43
CA PRO A 524 -39.84 -14.77 -42.13
C PRO A 524 -39.44 -15.80 -43.21
N ASN A 525 -38.25 -15.65 -43.79
CA ASN A 525 -37.68 -16.58 -44.78
C ASN A 525 -36.96 -17.79 -44.16
N GLY A 526 -37.02 -17.96 -42.84
CA GLY A 526 -36.40 -19.06 -42.10
C GLY A 526 -34.92 -18.85 -41.73
N ALA A 527 -34.28 -17.75 -42.16
CA ALA A 527 -32.91 -17.45 -41.81
C ALA A 527 -32.78 -17.01 -40.34
N VAL A 528 -31.63 -17.28 -39.72
CA VAL A 528 -31.38 -17.00 -38.30
C VAL A 528 -30.33 -15.90 -38.15
N VAL A 529 -30.68 -14.83 -37.43
CA VAL A 529 -29.81 -13.67 -37.19
C VAL A 529 -29.79 -13.26 -35.72
N HIS A 530 -28.76 -12.52 -35.29
CA HIS A 530 -28.75 -11.94 -33.94
C HIS A 530 -29.78 -10.80 -33.83
N PRO A 531 -30.38 -10.54 -32.65
CA PRO A 531 -31.20 -9.34 -32.44
C PRO A 531 -30.50 -8.03 -32.84
N ASP A 532 -29.24 -7.83 -32.43
CA ASP A 532 -28.48 -6.62 -32.80
C ASP A 532 -28.19 -6.53 -34.30
N GLU A 533 -28.10 -7.67 -34.99
CA GLU A 533 -27.91 -7.70 -36.44
C GLU A 533 -29.15 -7.15 -37.16
N LEU A 534 -30.36 -7.38 -36.62
CA LEU A 534 -31.56 -6.76 -37.16
C LEU A 534 -31.43 -5.24 -37.17
N GLU A 535 -30.96 -4.58 -36.11
CA GLU A 535 -30.93 -3.12 -36.04
C GLU A 535 -29.73 -2.50 -36.78
N ARG A 536 -28.60 -3.20 -36.79
CA ARG A 536 -27.30 -2.59 -37.13
C ARG A 536 -26.69 -3.06 -38.44
N LEU A 537 -27.14 -4.16 -39.04
CA LEU A 537 -26.63 -4.59 -40.35
C LEU A 537 -26.81 -3.49 -41.42
N ARG A 538 -25.77 -3.28 -42.23
CA ARG A 538 -25.78 -2.38 -43.39
C ARG A 538 -25.37 -3.15 -44.64
N TYR A 539 -26.06 -2.92 -45.75
CA TYR A 539 -25.67 -3.48 -47.03
C TYR A 539 -24.47 -2.71 -47.56
N ASN A 540 -23.35 -3.40 -47.77
CA ASN A 540 -22.19 -2.83 -48.42
C ASN A 540 -22.26 -3.13 -49.93
N PRO A 541 -22.56 -2.12 -50.78
CA PRO A 541 -22.70 -2.35 -52.22
C PRO A 541 -21.38 -2.75 -52.92
N SER A 542 -20.23 -2.49 -52.29
CA SER A 542 -18.91 -2.87 -52.83
C SER A 542 -18.56 -4.34 -52.58
N THR A 543 -18.98 -4.91 -51.45
CA THR A 543 -18.72 -6.32 -51.11
C THR A 543 -19.92 -7.23 -51.40
N GLY A 544 -21.08 -6.63 -51.70
CA GLY A 544 -22.34 -7.34 -51.96
C GLY A 544 -22.88 -8.07 -50.74
N ARG A 545 -22.41 -7.74 -49.53
CA ARG A 545 -22.72 -8.42 -48.27
C ARG A 545 -23.24 -7.45 -47.22
N TYR A 546 -23.98 -7.98 -46.25
CA TYR A 546 -24.36 -7.22 -45.06
C TYR A 546 -23.23 -7.26 -44.04
N GLU A 547 -22.77 -6.08 -43.63
CA GLU A 547 -21.68 -5.90 -42.68
C GLU A 547 -22.18 -5.09 -41.48
N MET A 548 -21.59 -5.35 -40.31
CA MET A 548 -21.83 -4.53 -39.12
C MET A 548 -20.96 -3.26 -39.20
N PRO A 549 -21.51 -2.08 -38.87
CA PRO A 549 -20.72 -0.87 -38.68
C PRO A 549 -19.62 -1.16 -37.66
N SER A 550 -18.36 -0.99 -38.06
CA SER A 550 -17.22 -1.27 -37.20
C SER A 550 -16.47 0.02 -36.86
N ASP A 551 -16.15 0.18 -35.59
CA ASP A 551 -15.20 1.19 -35.09
C ASP A 551 -13.74 0.76 -35.37
N GLU A 552 -13.53 -0.20 -36.27
CA GLU A 552 -12.19 -0.70 -36.57
C GLU A 552 -11.35 0.37 -37.25
N GLY A 553 -10.13 0.55 -36.75
CA GLY A 553 -9.19 1.52 -37.30
C GLY A 553 -9.55 2.97 -37.04
N LEU A 554 -10.11 3.30 -35.86
CA LEU A 554 -10.27 4.69 -35.42
C LEU A 554 -8.91 5.37 -35.22
N PHE A 555 -8.76 6.57 -35.77
CA PHE A 555 -7.63 7.48 -35.58
C PHE A 555 -8.12 8.87 -35.19
N VAL A 556 -7.47 9.46 -34.20
CA VAL A 556 -7.55 10.90 -33.92
C VAL A 556 -6.39 11.57 -34.64
N VAL A 557 -6.66 12.60 -35.42
CA VAL A 557 -5.68 13.38 -36.18
C VAL A 557 -5.66 14.79 -35.60
N TYR A 558 -4.49 15.20 -35.09
CA TYR A 558 -4.27 16.52 -34.53
C TYR A 558 -3.71 17.48 -35.60
N PRO A 559 -3.81 18.82 -35.42
CA PRO A 559 -3.34 19.80 -36.40
C PRO A 559 -1.83 19.73 -36.69
N ASN A 560 -1.04 19.23 -35.74
CA ASN A 560 0.39 19.00 -35.90
C ASN A 560 0.73 17.78 -36.80
N GLY A 561 -0.29 17.11 -37.37
CA GLY A 561 -0.15 15.92 -38.20
C GLY A 561 -0.02 14.61 -37.43
N GLU A 562 0.00 14.65 -36.09
CA GLU A 562 0.09 13.47 -35.24
C GLU A 562 -1.20 12.64 -35.31
N LYS A 563 -1.05 11.32 -35.47
CA LYS A 563 -2.16 10.38 -35.62
C LYS A 563 -2.15 9.36 -34.50
N LEU A 564 -3.28 9.23 -33.80
CA LEU A 564 -3.41 8.41 -32.61
C LEU A 564 -4.49 7.35 -32.79
N ARG A 565 -4.08 6.08 -32.90
CA ARG A 565 -5.00 4.96 -33.10
C ARG A 565 -5.76 4.61 -31.81
N ARG A 566 -7.06 4.32 -31.94
CA ARG A 566 -7.94 3.90 -30.84
C ARG A 566 -8.77 2.67 -31.17
N LYS A 567 -9.17 1.98 -30.11
CA LYS A 567 -9.89 0.69 -30.17
C LYS A 567 -11.41 0.86 -30.15
N ASN A 568 -11.92 2.00 -29.68
CA ASN A 568 -13.35 2.28 -29.60
C ASN A 568 -13.61 3.80 -29.65
N ALA A 569 -14.85 4.17 -29.97
CA ALA A 569 -15.31 5.55 -30.06
C ALA A 569 -15.08 6.36 -28.77
N VAL A 570 -15.36 5.77 -27.60
CA VAL A 570 -15.21 6.43 -26.29
C VAL A 570 -13.78 6.93 -26.09
N SER A 571 -12.78 6.09 -26.41
CA SER A 571 -11.38 6.49 -26.27
C SER A 571 -10.97 7.51 -27.32
N ALA A 572 -11.45 7.38 -28.56
CA ALA A 572 -11.14 8.34 -29.63
C ALA A 572 -11.70 9.74 -29.32
N ILE A 573 -12.95 9.82 -28.88
CA ILE A 573 -13.63 11.07 -28.50
C ILE A 573 -13.00 11.66 -27.23
N GLY A 574 -12.68 10.82 -26.25
CA GLY A 574 -11.98 11.23 -25.03
C GLY A 574 -10.63 11.90 -25.32
N ASP A 575 -9.81 11.30 -26.20
CA ASP A 575 -8.50 11.87 -26.56
C ASP A 575 -8.59 13.07 -27.51
N ALA A 576 -9.68 13.19 -28.29
CA ALA A 576 -9.96 14.42 -29.03
C ALA A 576 -10.36 15.57 -28.07
N GLY A 577 -11.09 15.27 -26.99
CA GLY A 577 -11.57 16.28 -26.03
C GLY A 577 -10.58 16.69 -24.94
N ILE A 578 -9.75 15.77 -24.43
CA ILE A 578 -8.95 15.96 -23.19
C ILE A 578 -7.48 16.38 -23.49
N ASN A 579 -7.11 16.60 -24.75
CA ASN A 579 -5.73 16.96 -25.11
C ASN A 579 -5.31 18.40 -24.69
N ARG A 580 -4.02 18.71 -24.74
CA ARG A 580 -3.39 19.99 -24.34
C ARG A 580 -3.59 21.15 -25.33
N PHE A 581 -4.30 20.93 -26.44
CA PHE A 581 -4.57 21.97 -27.44
C PHE A 581 -5.59 23.02 -26.95
N PRO A 582 -5.57 24.25 -27.49
CA PRO A 582 -6.61 25.26 -27.29
C PRO A 582 -8.02 24.76 -27.64
N SER A 583 -9.05 25.39 -27.08
CA SER A 583 -10.46 24.95 -27.18
C SER A 583 -11.05 25.03 -28.59
N ASP A 584 -10.60 25.96 -29.40
CA ASP A 584 -11.00 26.24 -30.79
C ASP A 584 -10.27 25.36 -31.82
N THR A 585 -9.27 24.58 -31.38
CA THR A 585 -8.45 23.77 -32.27
C THR A 585 -9.26 22.64 -32.92
N LEU A 586 -9.27 22.59 -34.25
CA LEU A 586 -9.94 21.55 -35.03
C LEU A 586 -9.21 20.21 -34.92
N ILE A 587 -9.93 19.18 -34.51
CA ILE A 587 -9.41 17.81 -34.38
C ILE A 587 -10.31 16.90 -35.19
N THR A 588 -9.70 16.01 -35.98
CA THR A 588 -10.42 15.08 -36.85
C THR A 588 -10.38 13.67 -36.25
N VAL A 589 -11.53 13.04 -36.09
CA VAL A 589 -11.64 11.62 -35.80
C VAL A 589 -12.08 10.91 -37.07
N ARG A 590 -11.35 9.86 -37.48
CA ARG A 590 -11.65 9.08 -38.69
C ARG A 590 -11.56 7.59 -38.43
N ASN A 591 -12.36 6.79 -39.13
CA ASN A 591 -12.28 5.32 -39.08
C ASN A 591 -11.60 4.75 -40.34
N SER A 592 -11.44 3.42 -40.39
CA SER A 592 -10.85 2.74 -41.55
C SER A 592 -11.76 2.69 -42.78
N SER A 593 -13.07 2.88 -42.61
CA SER A 593 -14.04 2.92 -43.71
C SER A 593 -14.13 4.28 -44.41
N GLY A 594 -13.26 5.24 -44.06
CA GLY A 594 -13.18 6.56 -44.70
C GLY A 594 -14.14 7.61 -44.14
N LEU A 595 -14.90 7.29 -43.08
CA LEU A 595 -15.74 8.27 -42.39
C LEU A 595 -14.85 9.16 -41.51
N SER A 596 -14.97 10.48 -41.69
CA SER A 596 -14.23 11.46 -40.91
C SER A 596 -15.14 12.57 -40.39
N VAL A 597 -14.90 13.00 -39.16
CA VAL A 597 -15.61 14.09 -38.50
C VAL A 597 -14.57 15.04 -37.92
N THR A 598 -14.65 16.32 -38.27
CA THR A 598 -13.74 17.37 -37.78
C THR A 598 -14.53 18.37 -36.94
N LEU A 599 -14.18 18.52 -35.67
CA LEU A 599 -14.82 19.44 -34.74
C LEU A 599 -13.76 20.17 -33.89
N PRO A 600 -14.07 21.37 -33.36
CA PRO A 600 -13.21 22.02 -32.38
C PRO A 600 -13.14 21.19 -31.09
N LYS A 601 -11.99 21.22 -30.42
CA LYS A 601 -11.71 20.47 -29.19
C LYS A 601 -12.80 20.67 -28.12
N SER A 602 -13.35 21.88 -27.97
CA SER A 602 -14.43 22.15 -27.01
C SER A 602 -15.68 21.30 -27.24
N GLU A 603 -16.03 21.02 -28.51
CA GLU A 603 -17.17 20.17 -28.86
C GLU A 603 -16.85 18.70 -28.60
N TRP A 604 -15.62 18.26 -28.91
CA TRP A 604 -15.15 16.93 -28.52
C TRP A 604 -15.14 16.72 -27.00
N PHE A 605 -14.75 17.74 -26.24
CA PHE A 605 -14.78 17.70 -24.77
C PHE A 605 -16.21 17.56 -24.24
N LYS A 606 -17.17 18.32 -24.77
CA LYS A 606 -18.59 18.18 -24.41
C LYS A 606 -19.09 16.75 -24.67
N LEU A 607 -18.75 16.17 -25.83
CA LEU A 607 -19.12 14.80 -26.20
C LEU A 607 -18.49 13.75 -25.27
N ALA A 608 -17.20 13.92 -24.93
CA ALA A 608 -16.49 13.05 -24.01
C ALA A 608 -17.09 13.09 -22.60
N THR A 609 -17.61 14.25 -22.17
CA THR A 609 -18.30 14.42 -20.89
C THR A 609 -19.80 14.10 -20.92
N GLY A 610 -20.35 13.80 -22.10
CA GLY A 610 -21.79 13.61 -22.34
C GLY A 610 -22.15 12.15 -22.71
N PRO A 611 -22.77 11.88 -23.87
CA PRO A 611 -23.32 10.56 -24.21
C PRO A 611 -22.27 9.42 -24.30
N PHE A 612 -20.98 9.77 -24.37
CA PHE A 612 -19.87 8.82 -24.37
C PHE A 612 -19.15 8.72 -23.01
N HIS A 613 -19.68 9.34 -21.95
CA HIS A 613 -19.06 9.34 -20.62
C HIS A 613 -19.08 7.94 -19.98
N ALA A 614 -17.91 7.50 -19.50
CA ALA A 614 -17.64 6.25 -18.76
C ALA A 614 -18.25 4.98 -19.37
N ALA A 615 -17.51 4.34 -20.29
CA ALA A 615 -17.62 2.93 -20.72
C ALA A 615 -19.03 2.31 -20.55
N ASN A 616 -20.05 2.96 -21.11
CA ASN A 616 -21.39 2.43 -21.09
C ASN A 616 -21.43 1.30 -22.12
N GLU A 617 -21.81 0.09 -21.72
CA GLU A 617 -21.89 -1.07 -22.64
C GLU A 617 -22.84 -0.82 -23.83
N ASN A 618 -23.70 0.20 -23.72
CA ASN A 618 -24.64 0.65 -24.74
C ASN A 618 -24.24 1.97 -25.43
N ALA A 619 -22.99 2.44 -25.32
CA ALA A 619 -22.55 3.63 -26.05
C ALA A 619 -22.66 3.40 -27.57
N PRO A 620 -23.19 4.38 -28.35
CA PRO A 620 -23.28 4.25 -29.80
C PRO A 620 -21.88 4.09 -30.43
N THR A 621 -21.77 3.46 -31.59
CA THR A 621 -20.48 3.47 -32.31
C THR A 621 -20.18 4.88 -32.82
N PHE A 622 -18.91 5.15 -33.17
CA PHE A 622 -18.53 6.43 -33.76
C PHE A 622 -19.28 6.67 -35.07
N VAL A 623 -19.48 5.60 -35.85
CA VAL A 623 -20.25 5.63 -37.10
C VAL A 623 -21.72 5.98 -36.84
N ASP A 624 -22.38 5.28 -35.91
CA ASP A 624 -23.79 5.53 -35.58
C ASP A 624 -24.02 6.98 -35.10
N TRP A 625 -23.13 7.50 -34.25
CA TRP A 625 -23.22 8.86 -33.75
C TRP A 625 -22.97 9.92 -34.84
N ALA A 626 -21.95 9.74 -35.67
CA ALA A 626 -21.61 10.68 -36.73
C ALA A 626 -22.75 10.83 -37.74
N GLU A 627 -23.41 9.71 -38.10
CA GLU A 627 -24.57 9.69 -39.00
C GLU A 627 -25.81 10.32 -38.36
N GLN A 628 -26.14 9.99 -37.11
CA GLN A 628 -27.27 10.60 -36.40
C GLN A 628 -27.11 12.10 -36.19
N SER A 629 -25.88 12.56 -36.03
CA SER A 629 -25.57 13.99 -35.86
C SER A 629 -25.53 14.77 -37.18
N GLY A 630 -25.59 14.08 -38.33
CA GLY A 630 -25.48 14.69 -39.65
C GLY A 630 -24.10 15.30 -39.96
N LEU A 631 -23.05 14.88 -39.23
CA LEU A 631 -21.71 15.48 -39.28
C LEU A 631 -20.73 14.71 -40.19
N THR A 632 -21.25 13.86 -41.07
CA THR A 632 -20.43 12.98 -41.92
C THR A 632 -19.80 13.74 -43.09
N GLN A 633 -18.46 13.79 -43.13
CA GLN A 633 -17.73 14.10 -44.36
C GLN A 633 -17.25 12.77 -44.96
N GLN A 634 -17.93 12.30 -46.01
CA GLN A 634 -17.41 11.20 -46.83
C GLN A 634 -16.22 11.72 -47.63
N GLY A 635 -15.03 11.22 -47.32
CA GLY A 635 -13.81 11.60 -48.05
C GLY A 635 -13.85 11.11 -49.49
N GLY A 636 -14.17 12.01 -50.41
CA GLY A 636 -13.64 11.96 -51.78
C GLY A 636 -12.10 12.07 -51.75
N ALA A 637 -11.47 11.56 -52.81
CA ALA A 637 -10.03 11.38 -52.98
C ALA A 637 -9.14 12.48 -52.38
N ALA A 638 -8.01 12.06 -51.82
CA ALA A 638 -6.98 12.91 -51.22
C ALA A 638 -6.58 14.08 -52.14
N PRO A 639 -6.52 15.33 -51.66
CA PRO A 639 -5.90 16.40 -52.43
C PRO A 639 -4.38 16.25 -52.36
N GLU A 640 -3.77 16.35 -53.54
CA GLU A 640 -2.33 16.37 -53.80
C GLU A 640 -1.61 17.44 -52.99
N ALA A 641 -0.35 17.16 -52.68
CA ALA A 641 0.58 18.11 -52.11
C ALA A 641 0.90 19.21 -53.14
N ASP A 642 0.68 20.48 -52.81
CA ASP A 642 1.66 21.53 -53.15
C ASP A 642 1.42 22.90 -52.49
N THR A 643 2.56 23.58 -52.29
CA THR A 643 2.77 25.02 -52.01
C THR A 643 2.67 25.54 -50.55
N PRO A 644 3.79 25.97 -49.94
CA PRO A 644 3.77 26.78 -48.71
C PRO A 644 3.56 28.28 -49.03
N PRO A 645 2.75 29.03 -48.27
CA PRO A 645 2.64 30.48 -48.44
C PRO A 645 3.85 31.19 -47.79
N GLN A 646 4.44 32.14 -48.52
CA GLN A 646 5.45 33.05 -48.00
C GLN A 646 4.87 33.98 -46.92
N PRO A 647 5.67 34.37 -45.91
CA PRO A 647 5.23 35.32 -44.88
C PRO A 647 5.25 36.77 -45.40
N PRO A 648 4.47 37.68 -44.79
CA PRO A 648 4.54 39.11 -45.09
C PRO A 648 5.87 39.75 -44.68
#